data_AF-A0A0R2X2I7-F1
#
_entry.id   AF-A0A0R2X2I7-F1
#
_cell.length_a   1.000
_cell.length_b   1.000
_cell.length_c   1.000
_cell.angle_alpha   90.00
_cell.angle_beta   90.00
_cell.angle_gamma   90.00
#
_symmetry.space_group_name_H-M   'P 1'
#
loop_
_entity.id
_entity.type
_entity.pdbx_description
1 polymer ?
#
loop_
_entity_poly.entity_id
_entity_poly.type
_entity_poly.pdbx_seq_one_letter_code
_entity_poly.pdbx_strand_id
1 'polypeptide(L)'
;MQKTICQKKISYLFLSIFSIFSGFGQASISASGNQAFCAGSPINIVTDFSISDPTSTTIAAFYIQISEGYQQGFDRLELDVTLYPNILPDWNPSEGKLTLISRGTGSQMFLADLENAVKDVVFTTTAPTIFPDKKFSLTTDDANYLPQTGHFYRFISANGITWANAKIAAENQFYYGRRGYLATLTSQIEADFGGKQASGSGWIGGSDEETEGVWKWMTGPEAGNVFWNGQENGSTPNFAFWNIGEPNQAGDEDYVHITDPSIGIRGAWNDLPNVGGGGLYVPKGYVVEFGTPSDPPLNIVVTTGIFIPQILSAVDATICESGTAIISATASDGEILWFDMPTGGNPIGNGTNFTTPFLTNTQVYYATASVNNCTTLPRTAITVNVNPRPSITSTTDDLICSGRAIISATASEGDVFWYDSLTSLTSIFVGNSFETPVLISSATYYVSANRDNCETASRTPVHAILDDTIPDFDVSENGYGLCQDVGSITLETRNPQGNYTYIWKNDSSTFTENSASITVTSEGNYYVSAISEAGCISDEKQIVVTKSEIATISKDDVIITDDSTNNSIQVANPNLGIGDYEFAIDNEFGNYTGGSFFKNLSPGIHTLFVRDKLGCGVASFQFSILAYPKFFTPNGDGENDFWTINGFDASFYKMSQISIFDRFGKLIYQIEPNSQGWNGDYQGKKLPSNSYWFRVLLTDINGNTIEKSGNFSLIRK
;
A
#
# COMPACT_ATOMS: atom_id res chain seq x y z
N MET A 1 -60.54 12.84 83.76
CA MET A 1 -61.34 11.82 83.05
C MET A 1 -60.54 10.54 82.99
N GLN A 2 -61.18 9.42 83.33
CA GLN A 2 -60.65 8.07 83.34
C GLN A 2 -60.06 7.65 81.98
N LYS A 3 -58.93 6.93 82.00
CA LYS A 3 -58.94 5.47 81.73
C LYS A 3 -57.57 4.85 82.03
N THR A 4 -57.61 3.95 83.00
CA THR A 4 -56.59 2.99 83.41
C THR A 4 -56.50 1.83 82.40
N ILE A 5 -55.33 1.18 82.29
CA ILE A 5 -55.05 -0.29 82.16
C ILE A 5 -53.56 -0.40 81.73
N CYS A 6 -52.62 -0.60 82.66
CA CYS A 6 -52.05 -1.87 83.13
C CYS A 6 -51.09 -2.55 82.12
N GLN A 7 -49.78 -2.37 82.32
CA GLN A 7 -48.76 -3.36 81.93
C GLN A 7 -47.70 -3.47 83.03
N LYS A 8 -47.43 -4.71 83.42
CA LYS A 8 -46.56 -5.15 84.52
C LYS A 8 -45.09 -4.79 84.25
N LYS A 9 -44.43 -4.22 85.27
CA LYS A 9 -42.98 -4.24 85.41
C LYS A 9 -42.51 -5.64 85.79
N ILE A 10 -41.62 -6.23 85.01
CA ILE A 10 -40.69 -7.28 85.46
C ILE A 10 -39.30 -6.81 85.06
N SER A 11 -38.52 -6.38 86.05
CA SER A 11 -37.09 -6.12 85.93
C SER A 11 -36.37 -7.45 85.74
N TYR A 12 -35.71 -7.64 84.60
CA TYR A 12 -34.69 -8.68 84.46
C TYR A 12 -33.32 -8.07 84.72
N LEU A 13 -32.72 -8.56 85.80
CA LEU A 13 -31.37 -8.34 86.26
C LEU A 13 -30.40 -8.81 85.17
N PHE A 14 -29.63 -7.89 84.58
CA PHE A 14 -28.49 -8.23 83.72
C PHE A 14 -27.42 -8.89 84.60
N LEU A 15 -27.37 -10.22 84.59
CA LEU A 15 -26.24 -10.98 85.14
C LEU A 15 -25.18 -11.04 84.04
N SER A 16 -24.27 -10.07 84.04
CA SER A 16 -23.04 -10.13 83.26
C SER A 16 -22.14 -11.22 83.84
N ILE A 17 -22.24 -12.44 83.30
CA ILE A 17 -21.24 -13.48 83.50
C ILE A 17 -20.05 -13.06 82.64
N PHE A 18 -19.14 -12.29 83.24
CA PHE A 18 -17.76 -12.21 82.77
C PHE A 18 -17.15 -13.59 83.05
N SER A 19 -17.16 -14.46 82.03
CA SER A 19 -16.27 -15.62 82.02
C SER A 19 -14.85 -15.09 81.91
N ILE A 20 -14.17 -15.00 83.04
CA ILE A 20 -12.72 -14.87 83.12
C ILE A 20 -12.16 -16.17 82.52
N PHE A 21 -11.90 -16.17 81.21
CA PHE A 21 -10.94 -17.12 80.65
C PHE A 21 -9.56 -16.59 81.03
N SER A 22 -9.01 -17.20 82.07
CA SER A 22 -7.57 -17.22 82.31
C SER A 22 -6.86 -17.53 81.00
N GLY A 23 -6.01 -16.61 80.54
CA GLY A 23 -5.07 -16.86 79.45
C GLY A 23 -4.10 -17.96 79.88
N PHE A 24 -4.46 -19.20 79.59
CA PHE A 24 -3.47 -20.25 79.43
C PHE A 24 -2.66 -19.86 78.19
N GLY A 25 -1.38 -19.56 78.38
CA GLY A 25 -0.54 -19.18 77.26
C GLY A 25 -0.47 -20.34 76.26
N GLN A 26 -0.81 -20.04 75.02
CA GLN A 26 -0.82 -21.00 73.92
C GLN A 26 0.60 -21.15 73.36
N ALA A 27 0.88 -22.30 72.71
CA ALA A 27 2.06 -22.42 71.87
C ALA A 27 2.10 -21.28 70.83
N SER A 28 3.25 -20.65 70.69
CA SER A 28 3.54 -19.58 69.75
C SER A 28 4.69 -20.00 68.86
N ILE A 29 4.49 -19.90 67.56
CA ILE A 29 5.53 -20.19 66.57
C ILE A 29 5.88 -18.96 65.75
N SER A 30 7.12 -18.89 65.29
CA SER A 30 7.56 -17.92 64.29
C SER A 30 8.56 -18.57 63.35
N ALA A 31 8.55 -18.14 62.10
CA ALA A 31 9.46 -18.60 61.07
C ALA A 31 9.83 -17.42 60.17
N SER A 32 11.02 -17.49 59.59
CA SER A 32 11.42 -16.64 58.49
C SER A 32 11.78 -17.49 57.29
N GLY A 33 11.51 -16.98 56.10
CA GLY A 33 11.82 -17.65 54.86
C GLY A 33 10.93 -17.15 53.72
N ASN A 34 11.58 -16.67 52.67
CA ASN A 34 10.99 -16.50 51.34
C ASN A 34 12.17 -16.50 50.38
N GLN A 35 12.63 -17.69 50.01
CA GLN A 35 13.96 -17.88 49.40
C GLN A 35 13.83 -18.19 47.90
N ALA A 36 14.75 -17.68 47.09
CA ALA A 36 14.83 -18.07 45.69
C ALA A 36 15.17 -19.57 45.58
N PHE A 37 14.45 -20.28 44.72
CA PHE A 37 14.58 -21.71 44.52
C PHE A 37 15.17 -22.04 43.15
N CYS A 38 16.20 -22.88 43.17
CA CYS A 38 16.81 -23.43 41.97
C CYS A 38 16.21 -24.78 41.64
N ALA A 39 15.59 -24.86 40.46
CA ALA A 39 15.12 -26.13 39.93
C ALA A 39 16.22 -27.20 40.00
N GLY A 40 15.91 -28.34 40.64
CA GLY A 40 16.82 -29.47 40.80
C GLY A 40 17.75 -29.44 42.01
N SER A 41 17.76 -28.37 42.81
CA SER A 41 18.53 -28.30 44.07
C SER A 41 17.59 -28.36 45.28
N PRO A 42 17.80 -29.28 46.23
CA PRO A 42 17.05 -29.28 47.49
C PRO A 42 17.25 -27.96 48.25
N ILE A 43 16.21 -27.47 48.94
CA ILE A 43 16.28 -26.22 49.72
C ILE A 43 15.57 -26.36 51.07
N ASN A 44 16.13 -25.78 52.13
CA ASN A 44 15.45 -25.69 53.42
C ASN A 44 14.20 -24.79 53.31
N ILE A 45 13.09 -25.23 53.87
CA ILE A 45 11.81 -24.50 53.78
C ILE A 45 11.75 -23.24 54.66
N VAL A 46 12.69 -23.09 55.58
CA VAL A 46 12.83 -21.93 56.48
C VAL A 46 14.29 -21.48 56.51
N THR A 47 14.54 -20.19 56.74
CA THR A 47 15.87 -19.67 57.14
C THR A 47 16.05 -19.64 58.65
N ASP A 48 14.94 -19.49 59.39
CA ASP A 48 14.91 -19.60 60.84
C ASP A 48 13.51 -20.03 61.29
N PHE A 49 13.44 -20.68 62.44
CA PHE A 49 12.21 -21.18 63.05
C PHE A 49 12.35 -21.21 64.57
N SER A 50 11.29 -20.84 65.28
CA SER A 50 11.19 -20.97 66.73
C SER A 50 9.78 -21.37 67.15
N ILE A 51 9.71 -22.12 68.24
CA ILE A 51 8.48 -22.54 68.89
C ILE A 51 8.64 -22.43 70.41
N SER A 52 7.66 -21.80 71.06
CA SER A 52 7.60 -21.70 72.51
C SER A 52 6.21 -22.02 73.00
N ASP A 53 6.11 -22.73 74.12
CA ASP A 53 4.85 -22.97 74.81
C ASP A 53 5.09 -22.71 76.31
N PRO A 54 4.34 -21.78 76.94
CA PRO A 54 4.54 -21.44 78.35
C PRO A 54 4.01 -22.52 79.31
N THR A 55 3.27 -23.50 78.81
CA THR A 55 2.65 -24.59 79.58
C THR A 55 3.31 -25.95 79.37
N SER A 56 4.11 -26.11 78.30
CA SER A 56 4.76 -27.36 77.94
C SER A 56 6.14 -27.14 77.31
N THR A 57 7.08 -28.05 77.54
CA THR A 57 8.36 -28.09 76.81
C THR A 57 8.37 -29.16 75.71
N THR A 58 7.23 -29.82 75.50
CA THR A 58 7.06 -30.94 74.59
C THR A 58 5.77 -30.83 73.77
N ILE A 59 5.75 -31.43 72.58
CA ILE A 59 4.58 -31.46 71.68
C ILE A 59 4.37 -32.86 71.10
N ALA A 60 3.12 -33.25 70.87
CA ALA A 60 2.78 -34.58 70.36
C ALA A 60 3.10 -34.74 68.86
N ALA A 61 2.74 -33.75 68.06
CA ALA A 61 2.93 -33.73 66.62
C ALA A 61 3.16 -32.28 66.13
N PHE A 62 3.82 -32.14 64.99
CA PHE A 62 3.97 -30.87 64.28
C PHE A 62 3.76 -31.10 62.79
N TYR A 63 3.09 -30.18 62.11
CA TYR A 63 2.66 -30.37 60.73
C TYR A 63 3.23 -29.29 59.82
N ILE A 64 3.69 -29.70 58.66
CA ILE A 64 4.25 -28.83 57.64
C ILE A 64 3.60 -29.19 56.31
N GLN A 65 2.89 -28.26 55.70
CA GLN A 65 2.17 -28.49 54.46
C GLN A 65 2.66 -27.57 53.35
N ILE A 66 2.81 -28.09 52.14
CA ILE A 66 2.95 -27.26 50.93
C ILE A 66 1.55 -26.69 50.63
N SER A 67 1.28 -25.50 51.15
CA SER A 67 -0.06 -24.92 51.16
C SER A 67 -0.45 -24.21 49.87
N GLU A 68 0.53 -23.79 49.08
CA GLU A 68 0.30 -23.21 47.75
C GLU A 68 1.31 -23.77 46.76
N GLY A 69 0.86 -24.03 45.53
CA GLY A 69 1.71 -24.52 44.44
C GLY A 69 2.13 -25.99 44.57
N TYR A 70 1.47 -26.80 45.42
CA TYR A 70 1.80 -28.23 45.57
C TYR A 70 1.53 -29.03 44.28
N GLN A 71 2.55 -29.75 43.81
CA GLN A 71 2.47 -30.64 42.67
C GLN A 71 2.56 -32.09 43.13
N GLN A 72 1.39 -32.69 43.35
CA GLN A 72 1.27 -34.07 43.82
C GLN A 72 2.09 -35.05 42.97
N GLY A 73 2.82 -35.93 43.66
CA GLY A 73 3.69 -36.93 43.04
C GLY A 73 5.06 -36.42 42.60
N PHE A 74 5.25 -35.09 42.53
CA PHE A 74 6.52 -34.47 42.15
C PHE A 74 7.22 -33.81 43.33
N ASP A 75 6.45 -33.09 44.15
CA ASP A 75 6.94 -32.33 45.30
C ASP A 75 7.00 -33.19 46.56
N ARG A 76 8.04 -32.96 47.38
CA ARG A 76 8.24 -33.66 48.64
C ARG A 76 8.90 -32.79 49.70
N LEU A 77 8.47 -32.97 50.94
CA LEU A 77 9.18 -32.49 52.12
C LEU A 77 9.86 -33.66 52.83
N GLU A 78 11.12 -33.48 53.21
CA GLU A 78 11.94 -34.52 53.82
C GLU A 78 12.70 -33.99 55.04
N LEU A 79 12.91 -34.88 56.01
CA LEU A 79 13.79 -34.66 57.16
C LEU A 79 14.77 -35.84 57.24
N ASP A 80 16.07 -35.56 57.34
CA ASP A 80 17.07 -36.61 57.56
C ASP A 80 16.95 -37.17 58.97
N VAL A 81 16.34 -38.34 59.05
CA VAL A 81 16.10 -39.05 60.29
C VAL A 81 17.35 -39.50 61.04
N THR A 82 18.51 -39.53 60.38
CA THR A 82 19.77 -39.92 61.02
C THR A 82 20.31 -38.81 61.94
N LEU A 83 19.95 -37.55 61.66
CA LEU A 83 20.28 -36.39 62.49
C LEU A 83 19.33 -36.21 63.67
N TYR A 84 18.08 -36.68 63.52
CA TYR A 84 16.99 -36.50 64.48
C TYR A 84 16.40 -37.85 64.93
N PRO A 85 17.14 -38.67 65.71
CA PRO A 85 16.75 -40.04 66.02
C PRO A 85 15.49 -40.16 66.89
N ASN A 86 15.02 -39.07 67.51
CA ASN A 86 13.80 -39.08 68.33
C ASN A 86 12.55 -38.64 67.54
N ILE A 87 12.73 -38.13 66.31
CA ILE A 87 11.64 -37.62 65.47
C ILE A 87 11.41 -38.60 64.31
N LEU A 88 10.14 -38.85 64.02
CA LEU A 88 9.67 -39.64 62.90
C LEU A 88 8.91 -38.72 61.94
N PRO A 89 9.47 -38.42 60.75
CA PRO A 89 8.74 -37.78 59.68
C PRO A 89 7.80 -38.78 58.99
N ASP A 90 6.55 -38.37 58.78
CA ASP A 90 5.54 -39.09 58.03
C ASP A 90 5.00 -38.19 56.91
N TRP A 91 5.31 -38.52 55.66
CA TRP A 91 4.92 -37.75 54.49
C TRP A 91 3.63 -38.31 53.89
N ASN A 92 2.59 -37.48 53.86
CA ASN A 92 1.34 -37.77 53.17
C ASN A 92 1.34 -37.11 51.77
N PRO A 93 1.61 -37.87 50.68
CA PRO A 93 1.61 -37.34 49.32
C PRO A 93 0.20 -36.97 48.83
N SER A 94 -0.87 -37.38 49.52
CA SER A 94 -2.23 -36.97 49.15
C SER A 94 -2.56 -35.54 49.58
N GLU A 95 -1.97 -35.09 50.68
CA GLU A 95 -2.19 -33.76 51.27
C GLU A 95 -1.04 -32.78 50.99
N GLY A 96 0.12 -33.28 50.55
CA GLY A 96 1.35 -32.50 50.51
C GLY A 96 1.81 -32.09 51.91
N LYS A 97 1.56 -32.94 52.90
CA LYS A 97 1.76 -32.66 54.33
C LYS A 97 2.79 -33.62 54.94
N LEU A 98 3.78 -33.06 55.61
CA LEU A 98 4.75 -33.76 56.45
C LEU A 98 4.32 -33.62 57.92
N THR A 99 4.14 -34.76 58.59
CA THR A 99 3.87 -34.81 60.02
C THR A 99 5.14 -35.25 60.75
N LEU A 100 5.58 -34.48 61.73
CA LEU A 100 6.66 -34.86 62.63
C LEU A 100 6.04 -35.36 63.94
N ILE A 101 6.34 -36.61 64.32
CA ILE A 101 5.91 -37.22 65.59
C ILE A 101 7.11 -37.81 66.33
N SER A 102 6.95 -38.09 67.61
CA SER A 102 7.98 -38.80 68.38
C SER A 102 8.07 -40.28 67.98
N ARG A 103 9.29 -40.84 67.91
CA ARG A 103 9.53 -42.27 67.61
C ARG A 103 9.05 -43.23 68.69
N GLY A 104 8.97 -42.78 69.95
CA GLY A 104 8.45 -43.58 71.05
C GLY A 104 6.93 -43.55 71.07
N THR A 105 6.26 -44.70 71.02
CA THR A 105 4.80 -44.80 71.17
C THR A 105 4.37 -44.16 72.49
N GLY A 106 3.52 -43.12 72.44
CA GLY A 106 3.07 -42.38 73.63
C GLY A 106 4.08 -41.37 74.19
N SER A 107 5.20 -41.13 73.50
CA SER A 107 6.19 -40.09 73.87
C SER A 107 5.93 -38.79 73.09
N GLN A 108 6.33 -37.64 73.64
CA GLN A 108 6.25 -36.32 73.01
C GLN A 108 7.63 -35.85 72.55
N MET A 109 7.70 -35.00 71.53
CA MET A 109 8.94 -34.38 71.04
C MET A 109 9.30 -33.18 71.91
N PHE A 110 10.58 -32.98 72.24
CA PHE A 110 11.03 -31.74 72.87
C PHE A 110 10.98 -30.59 71.87
N LEU A 111 10.53 -29.41 72.32
CA LEU A 111 10.43 -28.23 71.45
C LEU A 111 11.79 -27.84 70.85
N ALA A 112 12.89 -27.95 71.61
CA ALA A 112 14.23 -27.67 71.10
C ALA A 112 14.70 -28.64 70.00
N ASP A 113 14.33 -29.92 70.09
CA ASP A 113 14.63 -30.90 69.04
C ASP A 113 13.80 -30.61 67.78
N LEU A 114 12.53 -30.27 67.96
CA LEU A 114 11.63 -29.85 66.89
C LEU A 114 12.13 -28.58 66.19
N GLU A 115 12.60 -27.58 66.93
CA GLU A 115 13.14 -26.34 66.36
C GLU A 115 14.27 -26.61 65.37
N ASN A 116 15.22 -27.46 65.76
CA ASN A 116 16.33 -27.84 64.89
C ASN A 116 15.86 -28.70 63.72
N ALA A 117 14.96 -29.66 63.97
CA ALA A 117 14.42 -30.52 62.91
C ALA A 117 13.68 -29.72 61.83
N VAL A 118 12.84 -28.75 62.20
CA VAL A 118 12.11 -27.91 61.24
C VAL A 118 13.07 -27.08 60.38
N LYS A 119 14.17 -26.57 60.97
CA LYS A 119 15.22 -25.86 60.21
C LYS A 119 15.88 -26.72 59.15
N ASP A 120 15.94 -28.04 59.38
CA ASP A 120 16.52 -29.02 58.46
C ASP A 120 15.49 -29.74 57.59
N VAL A 121 14.23 -29.32 57.59
CA VAL A 121 13.24 -29.83 56.62
C VAL A 121 13.56 -29.24 55.25
N VAL A 122 13.67 -30.13 54.27
CA VAL A 122 14.09 -29.81 52.90
C VAL A 122 12.93 -30.05 51.93
N PHE A 123 12.71 -29.08 51.05
CA PHE A 123 11.85 -29.20 49.88
C PHE A 123 12.64 -29.72 48.68
N THR A 124 11.99 -30.62 47.95
CA THR A 124 12.52 -31.37 46.82
C THR A 124 11.40 -31.50 45.77
N THR A 125 11.74 -31.36 44.49
CA THR A 125 10.77 -31.53 43.40
C THR A 125 11.38 -32.19 42.18
N THR A 126 10.60 -33.06 41.54
CA THR A 126 10.90 -33.68 40.24
C THR A 126 10.03 -33.13 39.11
N ALA A 127 9.27 -32.07 39.38
CA ALA A 127 8.35 -31.50 38.40
C ALA A 127 9.12 -30.94 37.19
N PRO A 128 8.71 -31.27 35.94
CA PRO A 128 9.34 -30.72 34.74
C PRO A 128 9.04 -29.23 34.54
N THR A 129 7.93 -28.76 35.11
CA THR A 129 7.53 -27.36 35.15
C THR A 129 7.10 -27.06 36.56
N ILE A 130 7.83 -26.17 37.23
CA ILE A 130 7.64 -25.88 38.65
C ILE A 130 6.80 -24.60 38.75
N PHE A 131 5.79 -24.59 39.62
CA PHE A 131 5.06 -23.36 39.92
C PHE A 131 6.03 -22.27 40.45
N PRO A 132 5.93 -21.02 39.97
CA PRO A 132 6.89 -19.97 40.32
C PRO A 132 6.95 -19.66 41.81
N ASP A 133 5.84 -19.82 42.53
CA ASP A 133 5.76 -19.62 43.97
C ASP A 133 5.23 -20.87 44.66
N LYS A 134 5.83 -21.22 45.79
CA LYS A 134 5.30 -22.23 46.72
C LYS A 134 5.33 -21.69 48.14
N LYS A 135 4.26 -21.96 48.89
CA LYS A 135 4.16 -21.57 50.31
C LYS A 135 4.11 -22.81 51.18
N PHE A 136 4.75 -22.72 52.34
CA PHE A 136 4.75 -23.76 53.35
C PHE A 136 4.05 -23.23 54.59
N SER A 137 3.04 -23.95 55.06
CA SER A 137 2.34 -23.67 56.31
C SER A 137 2.84 -24.61 57.39
N LEU A 138 3.40 -24.05 58.44
CA LEU A 138 3.95 -24.75 59.59
C LEU A 138 2.98 -24.55 60.76
N THR A 139 2.47 -25.62 61.36
CA THR A 139 1.40 -25.53 62.37
C THR A 139 1.58 -26.55 63.50
N THR A 140 1.20 -26.15 64.71
CA THR A 140 1.19 -27.02 65.89
C THR A 140 -0.05 -27.92 66.00
N ASP A 141 -1.00 -27.78 65.06
CA ASP A 141 -2.25 -28.52 64.99
C ASP A 141 -2.56 -28.95 63.54
N ASP A 142 -3.28 -30.04 63.34
CA ASP A 142 -3.46 -30.75 62.06
C ASP A 142 -4.38 -30.04 61.04
N ALA A 143 -4.93 -28.88 61.38
CA ALA A 143 -5.75 -28.13 60.44
C ALA A 143 -4.90 -27.60 59.27
N ASN A 144 -5.37 -27.82 58.05
CA ASN A 144 -4.71 -27.32 56.83
C ASN A 144 -4.89 -25.81 56.75
N TYR A 145 -3.81 -25.04 56.75
CA TYR A 145 -3.87 -23.58 56.67
C TYR A 145 -3.56 -23.07 55.28
N LEU A 146 -4.43 -22.21 54.73
CA LEU A 146 -4.19 -21.52 53.46
C LEU A 146 -3.79 -20.06 53.73
N PRO A 147 -2.53 -19.67 53.48
CA PRO A 147 -2.05 -18.33 53.80
C PRO A 147 -2.76 -17.22 53.05
N GLN A 148 -3.13 -17.46 51.78
CA GLN A 148 -3.79 -16.47 50.93
C GLN A 148 -5.14 -15.99 51.51
N THR A 149 -5.91 -16.87 52.15
CA THR A 149 -7.22 -16.53 52.74
C THR A 149 -7.16 -16.37 54.27
N GLY A 150 -6.12 -16.92 54.91
CA GLY A 150 -6.02 -16.98 56.37
C GLY A 150 -6.98 -18.00 57.02
N HIS A 151 -7.56 -18.89 56.21
CA HIS A 151 -8.54 -19.88 56.63
C HIS A 151 -7.88 -21.24 56.92
N PHE A 152 -8.51 -22.01 57.80
CA PHE A 152 -8.13 -23.37 58.12
C PHE A 152 -9.17 -24.36 57.61
N TYR A 153 -8.72 -25.50 57.11
CA TYR A 153 -9.57 -26.51 56.49
C TYR A 153 -9.31 -27.87 57.17
N ARG A 154 -10.38 -28.63 57.40
CA ARG A 154 -10.31 -30.01 57.90
C ARG A 154 -11.35 -30.86 57.20
N PHE A 155 -10.95 -32.04 56.74
CA PHE A 155 -11.92 -33.04 56.32
C PHE A 155 -12.36 -33.88 57.51
N ILE A 156 -13.68 -34.04 57.66
CA ILE A 156 -14.29 -34.83 58.72
C ILE A 156 -14.90 -36.07 58.09
N SER A 157 -14.29 -37.22 58.38
CA SER A 157 -14.78 -38.51 57.91
C SER A 157 -16.14 -38.84 58.54
N ALA A 158 -17.15 -39.00 57.68
CA ALA A 158 -18.53 -39.29 58.05
C ALA A 158 -19.22 -39.97 56.87
N ASN A 159 -18.90 -41.25 56.62
CA ASN A 159 -19.34 -41.97 55.44
C ASN A 159 -20.88 -42.05 55.35
N GLY A 160 -21.44 -41.52 54.26
CA GLY A 160 -22.88 -41.49 53.99
C GLY A 160 -23.65 -40.39 54.73
N ILE A 161 -22.98 -39.40 55.32
CA ILE A 161 -23.65 -38.23 55.89
C ILE A 161 -24.38 -37.45 54.78
N THR A 162 -25.60 -36.98 55.06
CA THR A 162 -26.34 -36.11 54.13
C THR A 162 -25.76 -34.71 54.15
N TRP A 163 -25.93 -33.93 53.07
CA TRP A 163 -25.43 -32.56 53.00
C TRP A 163 -26.00 -31.69 54.14
N ALA A 164 -27.30 -31.78 54.40
CA ALA A 164 -27.96 -31.03 55.47
C ALA A 164 -27.39 -31.36 56.87
N ASN A 165 -27.07 -32.62 57.13
CA ASN A 165 -26.45 -33.03 58.40
C ASN A 165 -24.97 -32.61 58.46
N ALA A 166 -24.26 -32.65 57.34
CA ALA A 166 -22.88 -32.17 57.25
C ALA A 166 -22.79 -30.66 57.51
N LYS A 167 -23.73 -29.87 56.98
CA LYS A 167 -23.85 -28.43 57.28
C LYS A 167 -23.98 -28.16 58.77
N ILE A 168 -24.94 -28.82 59.42
CA ILE A 168 -25.15 -28.68 60.87
C ILE A 168 -23.92 -29.15 61.65
N ALA A 169 -23.29 -30.25 61.24
CA ALA A 169 -22.11 -30.78 61.92
C ALA A 169 -20.90 -29.83 61.80
N ALA A 170 -20.68 -29.25 60.62
CA ALA A 170 -19.65 -28.24 60.38
C ALA A 170 -19.89 -26.98 61.23
N GLU A 171 -21.12 -26.47 61.27
CA GLU A 171 -21.53 -25.29 62.04
C GLU A 171 -21.41 -25.45 63.56
N ASN A 172 -21.30 -26.69 64.06
CA ASN A 172 -21.11 -27.00 65.47
C ASN A 172 -19.63 -27.24 65.83
N GLN A 173 -18.72 -27.16 64.87
CA GLN A 173 -17.29 -27.23 65.15
C GLN A 173 -16.72 -25.87 65.52
N PHE A 174 -15.69 -25.89 66.36
CA PHE A 174 -14.93 -24.71 66.73
C PHE A 174 -13.44 -25.02 66.62
N TYR A 175 -12.68 -24.06 66.12
CA TYR A 175 -11.22 -24.13 66.02
C TYR A 175 -10.62 -22.83 66.55
N TYR A 176 -10.01 -22.89 67.73
CA TYR A 176 -9.44 -21.73 68.43
C TYR A 176 -10.39 -20.52 68.52
N GLY A 177 -11.66 -20.79 68.84
CA GLY A 177 -12.71 -19.76 68.95
C GLY A 177 -13.37 -19.38 67.62
N ARG A 178 -12.85 -19.85 66.48
CA ARG A 178 -13.45 -19.67 65.15
C ARG A 178 -14.53 -20.72 64.94
N ARG A 179 -15.69 -20.31 64.46
CA ARG A 179 -16.80 -21.23 64.15
C ARG A 179 -16.57 -21.88 62.79
N GLY A 180 -16.76 -23.19 62.71
CA GLY A 180 -16.68 -23.94 61.47
C GLY A 180 -17.92 -23.77 60.59
N TYR A 181 -17.77 -24.05 59.30
CA TYR A 181 -18.85 -24.12 58.32
C TYR A 181 -18.42 -25.02 57.15
N LEU A 182 -19.37 -25.53 56.34
CA LEU A 182 -18.97 -26.26 55.13
C LEU A 182 -18.18 -25.34 54.21
N ALA A 183 -17.04 -25.82 53.73
CA ALA A 183 -16.09 -25.00 53.00
C ALA A 183 -16.70 -24.32 51.76
N THR A 184 -16.26 -23.10 51.51
CA THR A 184 -16.65 -22.26 50.38
C THR A 184 -15.40 -21.99 49.56
N LEU A 185 -15.30 -22.59 48.37
CA LEU A 185 -14.07 -22.60 47.58
C LEU A 185 -14.19 -21.58 46.45
N THR A 186 -13.69 -20.37 46.66
CA THR A 186 -13.96 -19.22 45.78
C THR A 186 -12.86 -18.92 44.76
N SER A 187 -11.80 -19.74 44.72
CA SER A 187 -10.68 -19.59 43.81
C SER A 187 -10.06 -20.94 43.46
N GLN A 188 -9.26 -20.98 42.37
CA GLN A 188 -8.54 -22.20 42.00
C GLN A 188 -7.59 -22.69 43.10
N ILE A 189 -6.98 -21.77 43.84
CA ILE A 189 -6.06 -22.11 44.94
C ILE A 189 -6.84 -22.75 46.09
N GLU A 190 -8.02 -22.24 46.44
CA GLU A 190 -8.88 -22.87 47.44
C GLU A 190 -9.42 -24.22 46.98
N ALA A 191 -9.82 -24.36 45.71
CA ALA A 191 -10.25 -25.64 45.15
C ALA A 191 -9.12 -26.67 45.16
N ASP A 192 -7.89 -26.25 44.87
CA ASP A 192 -6.72 -27.10 44.93
C ASP A 192 -6.40 -27.50 46.39
N PHE A 193 -6.48 -26.54 47.31
CA PHE A 193 -6.17 -26.76 48.71
C PHE A 193 -7.27 -27.56 49.45
N GLY A 194 -8.48 -27.00 49.54
CA GLY A 194 -9.65 -27.59 50.18
C GLY A 194 -10.21 -28.81 49.44
N GLY A 195 -10.06 -28.88 48.12
CA GLY A 195 -10.57 -29.99 47.29
C GLY A 195 -9.56 -31.10 47.02
N LYS A 196 -8.27 -30.80 46.75
CA LYS A 196 -7.27 -31.84 46.43
C LYS A 196 -6.44 -32.27 47.65
N GLN A 197 -6.16 -31.35 48.57
CA GLN A 197 -5.21 -31.54 49.69
C GLN A 197 -5.87 -31.69 51.07
N ALA A 198 -7.17 -31.41 51.24
CA ALA A 198 -7.86 -31.59 52.51
C ALA A 198 -8.28 -33.04 52.82
N SER A 199 -7.94 -34.02 51.97
CA SER A 199 -8.24 -35.44 52.15
C SER A 199 -9.72 -35.81 52.18
N GLY A 200 -10.43 -35.73 51.05
CA GLY A 200 -11.55 -36.65 50.80
C GLY A 200 -12.65 -36.14 49.87
N SER A 201 -13.34 -37.09 49.25
CA SER A 201 -14.60 -36.88 48.54
C SER A 201 -15.71 -36.61 49.55
N GLY A 202 -16.32 -35.42 49.51
CA GLY A 202 -17.29 -35.03 50.53
C GLY A 202 -17.95 -33.69 50.24
N TRP A 203 -18.85 -33.31 51.14
CA TRP A 203 -19.68 -32.11 50.97
C TRP A 203 -18.90 -30.81 51.18
N ILE A 204 -19.25 -29.81 50.36
CA ILE A 204 -18.90 -28.40 50.53
C ILE A 204 -20.16 -27.53 50.49
N GLY A 205 -20.01 -26.24 50.76
CA GLY A 205 -21.12 -25.35 51.13
C GLY A 205 -22.11 -24.96 50.03
N GLY A 206 -21.96 -25.45 48.79
CA GLY A 206 -22.76 -24.99 47.66
C GLY A 206 -24.07 -25.77 47.47
N SER A 207 -25.11 -25.08 46.99
CA SER A 207 -26.40 -25.67 46.62
C SER A 207 -27.18 -24.76 45.65
N ASP A 208 -28.07 -25.33 44.85
CA ASP A 208 -29.10 -24.62 44.09
C ASP A 208 -30.55 -25.00 44.51
N GLU A 209 -30.74 -25.69 45.65
CA GLU A 209 -32.05 -26.16 46.15
C GLU A 209 -33.10 -25.03 46.24
N GLU A 210 -32.66 -23.79 46.52
CA GLU A 210 -33.58 -22.64 46.57
C GLU A 210 -34.09 -22.21 45.18
N THR A 211 -33.29 -22.37 44.14
CA THR A 211 -33.63 -21.98 42.76
C THR A 211 -32.81 -22.82 41.80
N GLU A 212 -33.45 -23.85 41.23
CA GLU A 212 -32.90 -24.74 40.21
C GLU A 212 -32.02 -24.02 39.17
N GLY A 213 -30.79 -24.50 39.01
CA GLY A 213 -29.81 -23.95 38.09
C GLY A 213 -29.18 -22.63 38.56
N VAL A 214 -29.43 -22.16 39.79
CA VAL A 214 -28.75 -20.99 40.39
C VAL A 214 -28.00 -21.44 41.65
N TRP A 215 -26.74 -21.83 41.43
CA TRP A 215 -25.88 -22.36 42.47
C TRP A 215 -25.24 -21.25 43.29
N LYS A 216 -25.38 -21.33 44.61
CA LYS A 216 -24.85 -20.36 45.55
C LYS A 216 -24.25 -21.02 46.79
N TRP A 217 -23.34 -20.30 47.44
CA TRP A 217 -22.83 -20.72 48.74
C TRP A 217 -23.91 -20.57 49.81
N MET A 218 -24.09 -21.60 50.64
CA MET A 218 -25.11 -21.68 51.70
C MET A 218 -24.53 -21.54 53.10
N THR A 219 -23.22 -21.45 53.20
CA THR A 219 -22.44 -21.46 54.44
C THR A 219 -21.33 -20.41 54.37
N GLY A 220 -20.68 -20.17 55.50
CA GLY A 220 -19.52 -19.28 55.57
C GLY A 220 -19.84 -17.79 55.38
N PRO A 221 -18.79 -16.95 55.36
CA PRO A 221 -18.89 -15.52 55.01
C PRO A 221 -19.50 -15.26 53.63
N GLU A 222 -19.42 -16.22 52.72
CA GLU A 222 -19.86 -16.15 51.33
C GLU A 222 -21.34 -16.53 51.15
N ALA A 223 -22.04 -16.89 52.23
CA ALA A 223 -23.44 -17.31 52.17
C ALA A 223 -24.33 -16.32 51.39
N GLY A 224 -25.02 -16.83 50.37
CA GLY A 224 -25.85 -16.08 49.44
C GLY A 224 -25.17 -15.71 48.13
N ASN A 225 -23.84 -15.82 48.02
CA ASN A 225 -23.12 -15.51 46.79
C ASN A 225 -23.33 -16.62 45.74
N VAL A 226 -23.83 -16.24 44.56
CA VAL A 226 -23.98 -17.12 43.40
C VAL A 226 -22.61 -17.40 42.79
N PHE A 227 -22.31 -18.66 42.48
CA PHE A 227 -21.06 -19.07 41.83
C PHE A 227 -21.24 -19.82 40.51
N TRP A 228 -22.45 -20.27 40.17
CA TRP A 228 -22.76 -20.87 38.88
C TRP A 228 -24.23 -20.67 38.48
N ASN A 229 -24.48 -20.45 37.19
CA ASN A 229 -25.83 -20.39 36.62
C ASN A 229 -25.96 -21.36 35.44
N GLY A 230 -26.94 -22.24 35.48
CA GLY A 230 -27.24 -23.28 34.48
C GLY A 230 -26.81 -24.67 34.91
N GLN A 231 -26.97 -25.63 33.99
CA GLN A 231 -26.51 -27.02 34.11
C GLN A 231 -25.07 -27.14 33.55
N GLU A 232 -24.71 -28.27 32.93
CA GLU A 232 -23.39 -28.59 32.36
C GLU A 232 -22.82 -27.46 31.48
N ASN A 233 -23.69 -26.81 30.69
CA ASN A 233 -23.32 -25.71 29.78
C ASN A 233 -23.57 -24.32 30.36
N GLY A 234 -23.61 -24.21 31.69
CA GLY A 234 -23.82 -22.97 32.42
C GLY A 234 -22.63 -22.02 32.36
N SER A 235 -22.67 -21.01 33.23
CA SER A 235 -21.62 -19.99 33.34
C SER A 235 -21.36 -19.63 34.79
N THR A 236 -20.08 -19.41 35.12
CA THR A 236 -19.68 -18.92 36.45
C THR A 236 -19.66 -17.40 36.48
N PRO A 237 -20.34 -16.74 37.43
CA PRO A 237 -20.16 -15.30 37.68
C PRO A 237 -18.78 -14.96 38.27
N ASN A 238 -18.17 -15.91 38.97
CA ASN A 238 -16.90 -15.76 39.65
C ASN A 238 -16.00 -16.99 39.41
N PHE A 239 -16.07 -17.99 40.27
CA PHE A 239 -15.29 -19.22 40.22
C PHE A 239 -16.17 -20.43 40.51
N ALA A 240 -16.10 -21.42 39.64
CA ALA A 240 -16.65 -22.74 39.87
C ALA A 240 -15.67 -23.78 39.33
N PHE A 241 -15.53 -24.91 40.02
CA PHE A 241 -14.61 -25.98 39.64
C PHE A 241 -15.35 -27.29 39.44
N TRP A 242 -16.40 -27.27 38.62
CA TRP A 242 -17.15 -28.46 38.24
C TRP A 242 -16.31 -29.46 37.45
N ASN A 243 -16.61 -30.74 37.59
CA ASN A 243 -16.01 -31.79 36.78
C ASN A 243 -16.55 -31.74 35.34
N ILE A 244 -15.92 -32.48 34.43
CA ILE A 244 -16.39 -32.56 33.04
C ILE A 244 -17.77 -33.20 33.03
N GLY A 245 -18.77 -32.48 32.54
CA GLY A 245 -20.16 -32.93 32.50
C GLY A 245 -21.06 -32.32 33.57
N GLU A 246 -20.51 -31.60 34.56
CA GLU A 246 -21.24 -31.15 35.74
C GLU A 246 -21.46 -29.62 35.76
N PRO A 247 -22.51 -29.11 36.43
CA PRO A 247 -23.57 -29.86 37.11
C PRO A 247 -24.61 -30.42 36.13
N ASN A 248 -24.95 -31.70 36.23
CA ASN A 248 -25.78 -32.40 35.22
C ASN A 248 -27.27 -32.55 35.62
N GLN A 249 -27.62 -32.27 36.88
CA GLN A 249 -28.93 -32.41 37.50
C GLN A 249 -29.56 -33.81 37.34
N ALA A 250 -28.77 -34.88 37.47
CA ALA A 250 -29.21 -36.25 37.26
C ALA A 250 -30.01 -36.80 38.45
N GLY A 251 -31.28 -36.40 38.52
CA GLY A 251 -32.21 -36.93 39.51
C GLY A 251 -32.36 -36.04 40.75
N ASP A 252 -32.48 -34.73 40.53
CA ASP A 252 -32.71 -33.71 41.58
C ASP A 252 -31.48 -33.59 42.50
N GLU A 253 -30.38 -33.10 41.92
CA GLU A 253 -29.04 -33.08 42.50
C GLU A 253 -28.68 -31.68 42.98
N ASP A 254 -29.19 -31.25 44.12
CA ASP A 254 -29.10 -29.82 44.47
C ASP A 254 -27.85 -29.41 45.29
N TYR A 255 -26.85 -30.28 45.47
CA TYR A 255 -25.79 -30.08 46.47
C TYR A 255 -24.38 -30.38 45.96
N VAL A 256 -23.42 -29.51 46.29
CA VAL A 256 -22.05 -29.62 45.78
C VAL A 256 -21.20 -30.59 46.60
N HIS A 257 -20.61 -31.55 45.89
CA HIS A 257 -19.74 -32.59 46.42
C HIS A 257 -18.38 -32.56 45.72
N ILE A 258 -17.27 -32.62 46.46
CA ILE A 258 -15.94 -32.84 45.88
C ILE A 258 -15.88 -34.28 45.37
N THR A 259 -15.69 -34.44 44.06
CA THR A 259 -15.68 -35.77 43.41
C THR A 259 -14.54 -36.63 43.95
N ASP A 260 -14.74 -37.95 43.91
CA ASP A 260 -13.68 -38.90 44.24
C ASP A 260 -12.40 -38.61 43.42
N PRO A 261 -11.20 -38.64 44.04
CA PRO A 261 -9.95 -38.33 43.35
C PRO A 261 -9.66 -39.20 42.12
N SER A 262 -10.34 -40.34 41.97
CA SER A 262 -10.22 -41.20 40.78
C SER A 262 -11.12 -40.82 39.61
N ILE A 263 -12.00 -39.81 39.75
CA ILE A 263 -12.97 -39.39 38.73
C ILE A 263 -12.62 -38.01 38.18
N GLY A 264 -12.40 -37.96 36.86
CA GLY A 264 -12.24 -36.71 36.12
C GLY A 264 -11.11 -35.83 36.66
N ILE A 265 -11.41 -34.55 36.89
CA ILE A 265 -10.45 -33.58 37.42
C ILE A 265 -10.42 -33.69 38.96
N ARG A 266 -9.26 -34.05 39.54
CA ARG A 266 -9.11 -34.16 41.00
C ARG A 266 -9.47 -32.84 41.70
N GLY A 267 -10.28 -32.93 42.76
CA GLY A 267 -10.75 -31.78 43.53
C GLY A 267 -11.92 -31.03 42.88
N ALA A 268 -12.29 -31.38 41.64
CA ALA A 268 -13.45 -30.82 40.96
C ALA A 268 -14.76 -31.38 41.52
N TRP A 269 -15.82 -30.65 41.29
CA TRP A 269 -17.10 -30.83 41.97
C TRP A 269 -18.10 -31.61 41.12
N ASN A 270 -19.01 -32.29 41.80
CA ASN A 270 -20.19 -32.96 41.28
C ASN A 270 -21.39 -32.38 42.02
N ASP A 271 -22.53 -32.28 41.36
CA ASP A 271 -23.81 -32.09 41.99
C ASP A 271 -24.37 -33.45 42.41
N LEU A 272 -24.97 -33.55 43.59
CA LEU A 272 -25.57 -34.79 44.10
C LEU A 272 -26.83 -34.48 44.91
N PRO A 273 -27.78 -35.42 45.07
CA PRO A 273 -28.91 -35.23 45.96
C PRO A 273 -28.43 -35.11 47.41
N ASN A 274 -29.24 -34.57 48.32
CA ASN A 274 -28.88 -34.41 49.74
C ASN A 274 -28.33 -35.69 50.41
N VAL A 275 -28.77 -36.86 49.96
CA VAL A 275 -28.32 -38.17 50.47
C VAL A 275 -27.00 -38.68 49.88
N GLY A 276 -26.48 -38.01 48.86
CA GLY A 276 -25.33 -38.43 48.07
C GLY A 276 -25.67 -39.44 46.97
N GLY A 277 -24.66 -39.87 46.21
CA GLY A 277 -24.78 -40.86 45.16
C GLY A 277 -24.34 -42.27 45.56
N GLY A 278 -24.29 -43.18 44.58
CA GLY A 278 -23.80 -44.55 44.76
C GLY A 278 -22.30 -44.72 44.47
N GLY A 279 -21.68 -45.79 44.99
CA GLY A 279 -20.30 -46.15 44.67
C GLY A 279 -19.26 -45.10 45.10
N LEU A 280 -18.57 -44.50 44.11
CA LEU A 280 -17.57 -43.45 44.31
C LEU A 280 -18.20 -42.07 44.62
N TYR A 281 -19.50 -41.91 44.38
CA TYR A 281 -20.27 -40.69 44.70
C TYR A 281 -20.89 -40.74 46.11
N VAL A 282 -20.59 -41.77 46.90
CA VAL A 282 -20.98 -41.80 48.32
C VAL A 282 -20.12 -40.79 49.08
N PRO A 283 -20.71 -39.78 49.74
CA PRO A 283 -19.96 -38.81 50.52
C PRO A 283 -19.15 -39.52 51.60
N LYS A 284 -17.83 -39.37 51.59
CA LYS A 284 -16.95 -39.95 52.63
C LYS A 284 -16.89 -39.09 53.86
N GLY A 285 -17.38 -37.86 53.78
CA GLY A 285 -17.34 -36.88 54.83
C GLY A 285 -17.70 -35.49 54.30
N TYR A 286 -17.11 -34.47 54.91
CA TYR A 286 -17.30 -33.07 54.53
C TYR A 286 -16.07 -32.24 54.88
N VAL A 287 -15.83 -31.18 54.12
CA VAL A 287 -14.74 -30.23 54.40
C VAL A 287 -15.30 -29.10 55.25
N VAL A 288 -14.71 -28.91 56.42
CA VAL A 288 -14.99 -27.78 57.31
C VAL A 288 -13.95 -26.72 57.10
N GLU A 289 -14.40 -25.49 56.94
CA GLU A 289 -13.58 -24.30 56.89
C GLU A 289 -13.76 -23.48 58.18
N PHE A 290 -12.66 -22.93 58.69
CA PHE A 290 -12.62 -22.09 59.88
C PHE A 290 -11.87 -20.80 59.56
N GLY A 291 -12.57 -19.68 59.66
CA GLY A 291 -12.00 -18.38 59.40
C GLY A 291 -13.08 -17.41 58.96
N THR A 292 -12.87 -16.14 59.24
CA THR A 292 -13.57 -15.05 58.58
C THR A 292 -12.57 -13.92 58.37
N PRO A 293 -12.82 -12.99 57.43
CA PRO A 293 -11.98 -11.81 57.27
C PRO A 293 -11.81 -10.95 58.54
N SER A 294 -12.67 -11.15 59.55
CA SER A 294 -12.63 -10.44 60.84
C SER A 294 -11.87 -11.16 61.95
N ASP A 295 -11.45 -12.41 61.74
CA ASP A 295 -10.78 -13.21 62.78
C ASP A 295 -9.35 -12.71 63.02
N PRO A 296 -8.89 -12.61 64.29
CA PRO A 296 -7.51 -12.29 64.59
C PRO A 296 -6.56 -13.44 64.15
N PRO A 297 -5.30 -13.14 63.80
CA PRO A 297 -4.31 -14.17 63.46
C PRO A 297 -4.05 -15.09 64.66
N LEU A 298 -3.80 -16.37 64.38
CA LEU A 298 -3.45 -17.37 65.39
C LEU A 298 -1.93 -17.57 65.41
N ASN A 299 -1.32 -17.57 66.59
CA ASN A 299 0.13 -17.78 66.76
C ASN A 299 0.55 -19.26 66.67
N ILE A 300 -0.35 -20.16 66.30
CA ILE A 300 -0.09 -21.60 66.12
C ILE A 300 0.29 -21.97 64.70
N VAL A 301 0.23 -21.02 63.77
CA VAL A 301 0.59 -21.22 62.37
C VAL A 301 1.51 -20.10 61.90
N VAL A 302 2.46 -20.43 61.03
CA VAL A 302 3.29 -19.47 60.32
C VAL A 302 3.54 -19.97 58.91
N THR A 303 3.76 -19.03 57.99
CA THR A 303 3.99 -19.32 56.58
C THR A 303 5.40 -18.89 56.18
N THR A 304 6.08 -19.77 55.46
CA THR A 304 7.29 -19.44 54.69
C THR A 304 7.06 -19.75 53.22
N GLY A 305 8.02 -19.45 52.36
CA GLY A 305 7.90 -19.77 50.95
C GLY A 305 9.22 -19.90 50.23
N ILE A 306 9.09 -20.37 49.00
CA ILE A 306 10.13 -20.32 47.99
C ILE A 306 9.55 -19.78 46.70
N PHE A 307 10.39 -19.16 45.89
CA PHE A 307 9.99 -18.62 44.60
C PHE A 307 11.08 -18.81 43.54
N ILE A 308 10.71 -18.88 42.27
CA ILE A 308 11.61 -18.95 41.12
C ILE A 308 11.70 -17.54 40.53
N PRO A 309 12.88 -16.88 40.51
CA PRO A 309 13.03 -15.55 39.91
C PRO A 309 12.65 -15.54 38.42
N GLN A 310 11.90 -14.53 37.96
CA GLN A 310 11.42 -14.46 36.57
C GLN A 310 11.70 -13.10 35.96
N ILE A 311 11.78 -13.03 34.63
CA ILE A 311 11.72 -11.77 33.90
C ILE A 311 10.25 -11.37 33.77
N LEU A 312 9.89 -10.18 34.28
CA LEU A 312 8.52 -9.66 34.27
C LEU A 312 8.21 -8.92 32.97
N SER A 313 9.19 -8.20 32.42
CA SER A 313 9.05 -7.47 31.16
C SER A 313 10.38 -7.36 30.44
N ALA A 314 10.33 -7.20 29.12
CA ALA A 314 11.49 -6.89 28.29
C ALA A 314 11.14 -5.90 27.19
N VAL A 315 12.14 -5.16 26.71
CA VAL A 315 12.01 -4.14 25.67
C VAL A 315 12.95 -4.47 24.52
N ASP A 316 12.35 -4.73 23.36
CA ASP A 316 13.04 -4.91 22.09
C ASP A 316 13.63 -3.59 21.58
N ALA A 317 14.56 -3.68 20.63
CA ALA A 317 15.13 -2.51 19.98
C ALA A 317 15.14 -2.66 18.45
N THR A 318 15.18 -1.53 17.76
CA THR A 318 15.32 -1.49 16.29
C THR A 318 16.45 -0.53 15.93
N ILE A 319 17.30 -0.95 14.98
CA ILE A 319 18.40 -0.14 14.43
C ILE A 319 18.27 -0.06 12.91
N CYS A 320 18.72 1.05 12.35
CA CYS A 320 18.73 1.31 10.92
C CYS A 320 20.09 0.90 10.33
N GLU A 321 20.08 -0.01 9.35
CA GLU A 321 21.24 -0.54 8.62
C GLU A 321 22.24 -1.33 9.46
N SER A 322 22.86 -0.68 10.44
CA SER A 322 23.81 -1.29 11.37
C SER A 322 24.05 -0.38 12.56
N GLY A 323 24.47 -0.96 13.68
CA GLY A 323 24.77 -0.19 14.88
C GLY A 323 24.68 -1.01 16.16
N THR A 324 24.67 -0.32 17.29
CA THR A 324 24.39 -0.91 18.60
C THR A 324 23.00 -0.51 19.06
N ALA A 325 22.37 -1.35 19.87
CA ALA A 325 21.09 -1.07 20.49
C ALA A 325 21.19 -1.23 22.01
N ILE A 326 20.32 -0.53 22.74
CA ILE A 326 20.12 -0.78 24.17
C ILE A 326 18.79 -1.52 24.30
N ILE A 327 18.87 -2.77 24.77
CA ILE A 327 17.71 -3.55 25.18
C ILE A 327 17.63 -3.58 26.70
N SER A 328 16.43 -3.80 27.24
CA SER A 328 16.23 -3.82 28.69
C SER A 328 15.25 -4.89 29.13
N ALA A 329 15.35 -5.28 30.40
CA ALA A 329 14.44 -6.21 31.04
C ALA A 329 14.25 -5.85 32.52
N THR A 330 13.15 -6.33 33.11
CA THR A 330 12.86 -6.23 34.54
C THR A 330 12.67 -7.63 35.13
N ALA A 331 13.20 -7.87 36.32
CA ALA A 331 13.10 -9.15 37.01
C ALA A 331 12.19 -9.04 38.24
N SER A 332 11.57 -10.16 38.65
CA SER A 332 10.80 -10.24 39.89
C SER A 332 11.68 -10.13 41.13
N ASP A 333 12.91 -10.64 41.04
CA ASP A 333 13.98 -10.45 42.03
C ASP A 333 15.35 -10.76 41.40
N GLY A 334 16.43 -10.34 42.05
CA GLY A 334 17.80 -10.64 41.65
C GLY A 334 18.37 -9.79 40.51
N GLU A 335 19.53 -10.22 40.02
CA GLU A 335 20.23 -9.60 38.89
C GLU A 335 19.77 -10.21 37.56
N ILE A 336 19.70 -9.41 36.51
CA ILE A 336 19.44 -9.91 35.15
C ILE A 336 20.76 -10.29 34.50
N LEU A 337 20.84 -11.51 33.98
CA LEU A 337 21.96 -12.00 33.19
C LEU A 337 21.54 -12.13 31.72
N TRP A 338 22.36 -11.61 30.81
CA TRP A 338 22.13 -11.60 29.37
C TRP A 338 22.93 -12.69 28.67
N PHE A 339 22.37 -13.27 27.61
CA PHE A 339 22.94 -14.36 26.82
C PHE A 339 22.65 -14.19 25.32
N ASP A 340 23.47 -14.84 24.50
CA ASP A 340 23.31 -14.95 23.04
C ASP A 340 22.69 -16.28 22.60
N MET A 341 22.40 -17.18 23.56
CA MET A 341 21.77 -18.49 23.32
C MET A 341 20.57 -18.70 24.25
N PRO A 342 19.53 -19.44 23.81
CA PRO A 342 18.35 -19.73 24.64
C PRO A 342 18.66 -20.65 25.83
N THR A 343 19.70 -21.48 25.73
CA THR A 343 20.16 -22.44 26.76
C THR A 343 21.69 -22.54 26.74
N GLY A 344 22.31 -22.79 27.90
CA GLY A 344 23.78 -22.92 28.00
C GLY A 344 24.53 -21.60 27.78
N GLY A 345 25.81 -21.66 27.45
CA GLY A 345 26.66 -20.49 27.24
C GLY A 345 27.01 -19.72 28.53
N ASN A 346 27.98 -18.81 28.43
CA ASN A 346 28.33 -17.88 29.51
C ASN A 346 27.52 -16.58 29.37
N PRO A 347 27.19 -15.89 30.48
CA PRO A 347 26.58 -14.57 30.39
C PRO A 347 27.45 -13.60 29.58
N ILE A 348 26.83 -12.85 28.67
CA ILE A 348 27.49 -11.82 27.85
C ILE A 348 27.35 -10.42 28.46
N GLY A 349 26.54 -10.28 29.50
CA GLY A 349 26.31 -9.02 30.22
C GLY A 349 25.40 -9.23 31.42
N ASN A 350 25.27 -8.20 32.25
CA ASN A 350 24.38 -8.18 33.40
C ASN A 350 23.74 -6.80 33.61
N GLY A 351 22.72 -6.75 34.47
CA GLY A 351 21.98 -5.54 34.80
C GLY A 351 20.71 -5.35 33.94
N THR A 352 19.92 -4.33 34.29
CA THR A 352 18.60 -4.08 33.66
C THR A 352 18.68 -3.68 32.20
N ASN A 353 19.81 -3.12 31.76
CA ASN A 353 20.06 -2.70 30.39
C ASN A 353 21.26 -3.46 29.83
N PHE A 354 21.18 -3.86 28.56
CA PHE A 354 22.29 -4.44 27.81
C PHE A 354 22.50 -3.66 26.52
N THR A 355 23.72 -3.19 26.30
CA THR A 355 24.13 -2.60 25.02
C THR A 355 24.69 -3.70 24.14
N THR A 356 24.06 -3.94 22.99
CA THR A 356 24.52 -4.98 22.07
C THR A 356 25.90 -4.64 21.48
N PRO A 357 26.67 -5.66 21.05
CA PRO A 357 27.71 -5.47 20.05
C PRO A 357 27.18 -4.78 18.78
N PHE A 358 28.08 -4.37 17.90
CA PHE A 358 27.72 -3.83 16.60
C PHE A 358 27.05 -4.91 15.73
N LEU A 359 25.85 -4.65 15.26
CA LEU A 359 25.03 -5.58 14.48
C LEU A 359 24.86 -5.07 13.04
N THR A 360 24.86 -6.00 12.10
CA THR A 360 24.50 -5.79 10.68
C THR A 360 23.29 -6.63 10.25
N ASN A 361 22.78 -7.50 11.14
CA ASN A 361 21.63 -8.37 10.93
C ASN A 361 20.82 -8.46 12.22
N THR A 362 19.51 -8.73 12.09
CA THR A 362 18.61 -8.97 13.23
C THR A 362 19.15 -10.09 14.11
N GLN A 363 19.24 -9.83 15.41
CA GLN A 363 19.78 -10.77 16.40
C GLN A 363 18.83 -10.90 17.59
N VAL A 364 18.68 -12.13 18.08
CA VAL A 364 17.93 -12.42 19.31
C VAL A 364 18.92 -12.61 20.45
N TYR A 365 18.66 -11.91 21.56
CA TYR A 365 19.32 -12.05 22.84
C TYR A 365 18.36 -12.65 23.86
N TYR A 366 18.90 -13.12 24.98
CA TYR A 366 18.11 -13.78 25.99
C TYR A 366 18.45 -13.25 27.39
N ALA A 367 17.44 -13.07 28.23
CA ALA A 367 17.59 -12.64 29.61
C ALA A 367 17.04 -13.68 30.58
N THR A 368 17.69 -13.82 31.74
CA THR A 368 17.19 -14.59 32.88
C THR A 368 17.39 -13.79 34.17
N ALA A 369 16.50 -13.99 35.13
CA ALA A 369 16.69 -13.49 36.48
C ALA A 369 17.57 -14.45 37.27
N SER A 370 18.49 -13.90 38.07
CA SER A 370 19.47 -14.66 38.85
C SER A 370 19.52 -14.17 40.29
N VAL A 371 19.24 -15.07 41.24
CA VAL A 371 19.42 -14.84 42.67
C VAL A 371 20.41 -15.87 43.19
N ASN A 372 21.49 -15.46 43.87
CA ASN A 372 22.51 -16.38 44.41
C ASN A 372 23.07 -17.40 43.39
N ASN A 373 23.35 -16.95 42.15
CA ASN A 373 23.78 -17.77 41.00
C ASN A 373 22.75 -18.77 40.48
N CYS A 374 21.50 -18.63 40.90
CA CYS A 374 20.38 -19.43 40.45
C CYS A 374 19.74 -18.83 39.20
N THR A 375 20.00 -19.38 38.02
CA THR A 375 19.37 -18.91 36.79
C THR A 375 18.10 -19.69 36.47
N THR A 376 17.11 -19.00 35.91
CA THR A 376 15.83 -19.62 35.56
C THR A 376 15.70 -19.89 34.06
N LEU A 377 15.01 -20.98 33.73
CA LEU A 377 14.74 -21.42 32.36
C LEU A 377 13.22 -21.59 32.16
N PRO A 378 12.70 -21.37 30.94
CA PRO A 378 13.41 -20.86 29.75
C PRO A 378 13.82 -19.38 29.90
N ARG A 379 14.88 -18.98 29.20
CA ARG A 379 15.26 -17.56 29.14
C ARG A 379 14.24 -16.78 28.33
N THR A 380 13.98 -15.53 28.71
CA THR A 380 13.14 -14.61 27.94
C THR A 380 13.90 -14.14 26.72
N ALA A 381 13.31 -14.20 25.52
CA ALA A 381 13.92 -13.72 24.29
C ALA A 381 13.65 -12.22 24.08
N ILE A 382 14.65 -11.48 23.62
CA ILE A 382 14.60 -10.06 23.27
C ILE A 382 15.21 -9.88 21.89
N THR A 383 14.50 -9.23 20.98
CA THR A 383 14.93 -9.09 19.59
C THR A 383 15.48 -7.70 19.32
N VAL A 384 16.62 -7.65 18.64
CA VAL A 384 17.14 -6.41 18.04
C VAL A 384 16.97 -6.51 16.53
N ASN A 385 15.99 -5.78 16.01
CA ASN A 385 15.68 -5.75 14.58
C ASN A 385 16.64 -4.81 13.85
N VAL A 386 17.26 -5.29 12.77
CA VAL A 386 18.09 -4.47 11.88
C VAL A 386 17.34 -4.27 10.57
N ASN A 387 16.78 -3.07 10.40
CA ASN A 387 16.03 -2.72 9.19
C ASN A 387 17.00 -2.25 8.10
N PRO A 388 16.88 -2.74 6.85
CA PRO A 388 17.70 -2.24 5.75
C PRO A 388 17.39 -0.77 5.50
N ARG A 389 18.40 0.01 5.10
CA ARG A 389 18.19 1.41 4.75
C ARG A 389 17.44 1.51 3.43
N PRO A 390 16.33 2.27 3.36
CA PRO A 390 15.68 2.58 2.10
C PRO A 390 16.62 3.30 1.13
N SER A 391 16.31 3.20 -0.17
CA SER A 391 17.00 3.90 -1.26
C SER A 391 15.98 4.47 -2.23
N ILE A 392 16.33 5.56 -2.93
CA ILE A 392 15.54 6.08 -4.05
C ILE A 392 15.93 5.30 -5.30
N THR A 393 14.99 4.56 -5.89
CA THR A 393 15.23 3.66 -7.02
C THR A 393 15.07 4.35 -8.38
N SER A 394 14.22 5.38 -8.45
CA SER A 394 14.06 6.21 -9.64
C SER A 394 13.58 7.61 -9.28
N THR A 395 13.90 8.56 -10.15
CA THR A 395 13.37 9.94 -10.14
C THR A 395 12.87 10.27 -11.54
N THR A 396 11.94 11.20 -11.63
CA THR A 396 11.44 11.74 -12.89
C THR A 396 11.39 13.24 -12.76
N ASP A 397 12.23 13.89 -13.57
CA ASP A 397 12.25 15.33 -13.76
C ASP A 397 11.05 15.74 -14.62
N ASP A 398 10.72 17.03 -14.58
CA ASP A 398 9.63 17.59 -15.39
C ASP A 398 10.08 18.88 -16.07
N LEU A 399 9.80 18.99 -17.37
CA LEU A 399 10.18 20.09 -18.24
C LEU A 399 8.92 20.83 -18.67
N ILE A 400 8.81 22.09 -18.26
CA ILE A 400 7.62 22.91 -18.49
C ILE A 400 7.97 24.26 -19.12
N CYS A 401 7.05 24.77 -19.92
CA CYS A 401 7.13 26.11 -20.50
C CYS A 401 6.81 27.21 -19.48
N SER A 402 5.81 26.97 -18.63
CA SER A 402 5.37 27.89 -17.58
C SER A 402 4.50 27.17 -16.57
N GLY A 403 4.30 27.77 -15.40
CA GLY A 403 3.41 27.22 -14.38
C GLY A 403 4.13 26.32 -13.38
N ARG A 404 3.53 25.16 -13.08
CA ARG A 404 4.00 24.23 -12.04
C ARG A 404 4.48 22.94 -12.69
N ALA A 405 5.55 22.38 -12.16
CA ALA A 405 6.10 21.10 -12.57
C ALA A 405 5.56 19.99 -11.66
N ILE A 406 5.36 18.80 -12.21
CA ILE A 406 5.00 17.57 -11.48
C ILE A 406 6.20 16.63 -11.56
N ILE A 407 7.03 16.67 -10.51
CA ILE A 407 8.19 15.79 -10.37
C ILE A 407 7.83 14.57 -9.52
N SER A 408 8.54 13.45 -9.73
CA SER A 408 8.26 12.22 -8.98
C SER A 408 9.50 11.43 -8.61
N ALA A 409 9.35 10.56 -7.60
CA ALA A 409 10.38 9.64 -7.16
C ALA A 409 9.78 8.35 -6.60
N THR A 410 10.53 7.27 -6.75
CA THR A 410 10.17 5.95 -6.21
C THR A 410 11.22 5.51 -5.21
N ALA A 411 10.77 5.03 -4.04
CA ALA A 411 11.61 4.42 -3.02
C ALA A 411 11.61 2.89 -3.17
N SER A 412 12.68 2.24 -2.71
CA SER A 412 12.71 0.79 -2.55
C SER A 412 11.66 0.32 -1.54
N GLU A 413 11.50 1.09 -0.46
CA GLU A 413 10.54 0.87 0.63
C GLU A 413 10.29 2.20 1.37
N GLY A 414 9.20 2.31 2.14
CA GLY A 414 8.89 3.49 2.93
C GLY A 414 8.28 4.66 2.14
N ASP A 415 8.08 5.77 2.83
CA ASP A 415 7.52 6.98 2.25
C ASP A 415 8.60 7.88 1.68
N VAL A 416 8.29 8.60 0.59
CA VAL A 416 9.18 9.57 -0.06
C VAL A 416 8.95 10.96 0.54
N PHE A 417 10.01 11.57 1.05
CA PHE A 417 10.00 12.91 1.64
C PHE A 417 10.74 13.88 0.72
N TRP A 418 10.13 15.03 0.45
CA TRP A 418 10.67 16.07 -0.44
C TRP A 418 11.24 17.23 0.37
N TYR A 419 12.31 17.84 -0.14
CA TYR A 419 13.02 18.96 0.47
C TYR A 419 13.41 19.99 -0.60
N ASP A 420 13.46 21.24 -0.19
CA ASP A 420 13.93 22.38 -0.98
C ASP A 420 15.46 22.52 -1.01
N SER A 421 16.19 21.80 -0.14
CA SER A 421 17.66 21.75 -0.17
C SER A 421 18.22 20.45 0.43
N LEU A 422 19.52 20.20 0.23
CA LEU A 422 20.25 19.11 0.88
C LEU A 422 20.31 19.23 2.41
N THR A 423 20.20 20.45 2.96
CA THR A 423 20.41 20.72 4.40
C THR A 423 19.13 21.02 5.17
N SER A 424 17.96 21.04 4.50
CA SER A 424 16.68 21.33 5.14
C SER A 424 16.33 20.30 6.21
N LEU A 425 15.89 20.73 7.39
CA LEU A 425 15.56 19.84 8.51
C LEU A 425 14.10 19.36 8.48
N THR A 426 13.26 19.99 7.67
CA THR A 426 11.84 19.69 7.54
C THR A 426 11.52 19.39 6.08
N SER A 427 10.73 18.34 5.83
CA SER A 427 10.21 18.07 4.50
C SER A 427 9.16 19.11 4.10
N ILE A 428 9.09 19.42 2.82
CA ILE A 428 8.08 20.30 2.22
C ILE A 428 6.86 19.51 1.73
N PHE A 429 7.03 18.20 1.47
CA PHE A 429 5.97 17.31 1.01
C PHE A 429 6.32 15.84 1.30
N VAL A 430 5.31 14.97 1.38
CA VAL A 430 5.44 13.52 1.52
C VAL A 430 4.53 12.82 0.51
N GLY A 431 5.11 11.94 -0.31
CA GLY A 431 4.41 11.19 -1.36
C GLY A 431 5.29 10.99 -2.60
N ASN A 432 4.87 10.10 -3.50
CA ASN A 432 5.66 9.74 -4.69
C ASN A 432 5.72 10.83 -5.78
N SER A 433 4.78 11.77 -5.79
CA SER A 433 4.72 12.85 -6.79
C SER A 433 4.46 14.18 -6.09
N PHE A 434 5.24 15.20 -6.46
CA PHE A 434 5.18 16.53 -5.89
C PHE A 434 4.94 17.57 -6.99
N GLU A 435 3.88 18.37 -6.82
CA GLU A 435 3.60 19.54 -7.67
C GLU A 435 4.33 20.75 -7.07
N THR A 436 5.22 21.37 -7.84
CA THR A 436 6.01 22.52 -7.39
C THR A 436 5.13 23.77 -7.22
N PRO A 437 5.58 24.79 -6.47
CA PRO A 437 5.11 26.16 -6.68
C PRO A 437 5.31 26.60 -8.14
N VAL A 438 4.65 27.70 -8.53
CA VAL A 438 4.82 28.27 -9.87
C VAL A 438 6.28 28.66 -10.08
N LEU A 439 6.91 28.12 -11.12
CA LEU A 439 8.31 28.36 -11.42
C LEU A 439 8.48 29.70 -12.16
N ILE A 440 9.48 30.46 -11.74
CA ILE A 440 10.01 31.64 -12.43
C ILE A 440 11.45 31.41 -12.94
N SER A 441 12.04 30.28 -12.57
CA SER A 441 13.32 29.74 -13.02
C SER A 441 13.36 28.25 -12.67
N SER A 442 14.22 27.46 -13.33
CA SER A 442 14.45 26.07 -12.96
C SER A 442 14.87 25.93 -11.50
N ALA A 443 14.44 24.85 -10.86
CA ALA A 443 14.70 24.55 -9.46
C ALA A 443 15.08 23.07 -9.27
N THR A 444 15.91 22.80 -8.27
CA THR A 444 16.28 21.43 -7.87
C THR A 444 15.66 21.16 -6.51
N TYR A 445 14.89 20.07 -6.43
CA TYR A 445 14.36 19.52 -5.19
C TYR A 445 15.15 18.28 -4.81
N TYR A 446 15.00 17.83 -3.58
CA TYR A 446 15.73 16.68 -3.05
C TYR A 446 14.76 15.72 -2.39
N VAL A 447 14.96 14.42 -2.60
CA VAL A 447 14.13 13.37 -2.03
C VAL A 447 14.93 12.45 -1.13
N SER A 448 14.33 12.04 -0.01
CA SER A 448 14.75 10.89 0.79
C SER A 448 13.60 9.90 0.92
N ALA A 449 13.93 8.66 1.28
CA ALA A 449 12.95 7.67 1.69
C ALA A 449 13.13 7.35 3.17
N ASN A 450 12.05 7.19 3.91
CA ASN A 450 12.09 6.83 5.32
C ASN A 450 11.06 5.74 5.62
N ARG A 451 11.51 4.69 6.31
CA ARG A 451 10.68 3.63 6.87
C ARG A 451 11.07 3.42 8.33
N ASP A 452 10.12 3.54 9.25
CA ASP A 452 10.31 3.26 10.68
C ASP A 452 11.53 3.97 11.31
N ASN A 453 11.72 5.26 10.99
CA ASN A 453 12.87 6.10 11.38
C ASN A 453 14.22 5.68 10.76
N CYS A 454 14.21 4.87 9.71
CA CYS A 454 15.37 4.53 8.91
C CYS A 454 15.31 5.31 7.59
N GLU A 455 15.99 6.45 7.52
CA GLU A 455 16.04 7.33 6.35
C GLU A 455 17.19 6.94 5.40
N THR A 456 17.08 7.21 4.10
CA THR A 456 18.18 7.12 3.12
C THR A 456 19.44 7.86 3.59
N ALA A 457 20.62 7.37 3.22
CA ALA A 457 21.89 7.92 3.70
C ALA A 457 22.19 9.32 3.14
N SER A 458 21.69 9.60 1.94
CA SER A 458 21.79 10.87 1.26
C SER A 458 20.52 11.15 0.47
N ARG A 459 20.17 12.42 0.29
CA ARG A 459 19.06 12.81 -0.58
C ARG A 459 19.47 12.77 -2.05
N THR A 460 18.53 12.39 -2.91
CA THR A 460 18.69 12.37 -4.38
C THR A 460 18.06 13.62 -4.99
N PRO A 461 18.72 14.34 -5.91
CA PRO A 461 18.13 15.50 -6.57
C PRO A 461 17.06 15.08 -7.60
N VAL A 462 16.05 15.94 -7.77
CA VAL A 462 15.03 15.87 -8.83
C VAL A 462 14.85 17.27 -9.40
N HIS A 463 14.82 17.41 -10.71
CA HIS A 463 14.85 18.70 -11.40
C HIS A 463 13.47 19.09 -11.91
N ALA A 464 13.05 20.29 -11.56
CA ALA A 464 11.92 20.98 -12.15
C ALA A 464 12.48 22.04 -13.10
N ILE A 465 12.39 21.78 -14.41
CA ILE A 465 13.09 22.54 -15.44
C ILE A 465 12.09 23.49 -16.10
N LEU A 466 12.36 24.79 -16.03
CA LEU A 466 11.63 25.82 -16.75
C LEU A 466 12.41 26.19 -18.02
N ASP A 467 11.79 25.97 -19.18
CA ASP A 467 12.28 26.46 -20.48
C ASP A 467 11.17 27.26 -21.15
N ASP A 468 11.25 28.59 -21.02
CA ASP A 468 10.28 29.54 -21.57
C ASP A 468 10.60 29.98 -23.02
N THR A 469 11.49 29.25 -23.70
CA THR A 469 11.85 29.53 -25.10
C THR A 469 10.64 29.27 -26.01
N ILE A 470 10.08 30.35 -26.56
CA ILE A 470 9.04 30.27 -27.58
C ILE A 470 9.63 29.75 -28.89
N PRO A 471 9.02 28.75 -29.55
CA PRO A 471 9.50 28.25 -30.84
C PRO A 471 9.57 29.33 -31.92
N ASP A 472 10.67 29.35 -32.67
CA ASP A 472 10.87 30.23 -33.83
C ASP A 472 11.03 29.39 -35.10
N PHE A 473 10.15 29.65 -36.08
CA PHE A 473 10.10 28.95 -37.36
C PHE A 473 9.44 29.84 -38.42
N ASP A 474 9.59 29.46 -39.68
CA ASP A 474 8.96 30.12 -40.82
C ASP A 474 8.14 29.13 -41.67
N VAL A 475 7.32 29.63 -42.58
CA VAL A 475 6.65 28.80 -43.60
C VAL A 475 7.42 28.84 -44.91
N SER A 476 7.40 27.74 -45.67
CA SER A 476 8.14 27.65 -46.94
C SER A 476 7.62 28.68 -47.96
N GLU A 477 6.30 28.85 -48.03
CA GLU A 477 5.64 29.88 -48.85
C GLU A 477 4.39 30.39 -48.12
N ASN A 478 4.04 31.67 -48.34
CA ASN A 478 2.82 32.26 -47.77
C ASN A 478 1.56 31.93 -48.60
N GLY A 479 1.73 31.40 -49.82
CA GLY A 479 0.64 31.10 -50.74
C GLY A 479 0.94 29.91 -51.65
N TYR A 480 -0.07 29.06 -51.88
CA TYR A 480 0.03 27.86 -52.72
C TYR A 480 -1.12 27.77 -53.71
N GLY A 481 -0.80 27.33 -54.95
CA GLY A 481 -1.79 26.90 -55.93
C GLY A 481 -2.19 25.46 -55.74
N LEU A 482 -3.48 25.20 -55.54
CA LEU A 482 -4.05 23.85 -55.59
C LEU A 482 -4.48 23.56 -57.02
N CYS A 483 -3.60 22.90 -57.77
CA CYS A 483 -3.84 22.57 -59.18
C CYS A 483 -4.95 21.52 -59.32
N GLN A 484 -5.97 21.83 -60.13
CA GLN A 484 -7.17 21.00 -60.28
C GLN A 484 -6.89 19.56 -60.73
N ASP A 485 -5.84 19.35 -61.52
CA ASP A 485 -5.40 18.05 -62.04
C ASP A 485 -4.56 17.24 -61.02
N VAL A 486 -3.95 17.90 -60.03
CA VAL A 486 -3.18 17.25 -58.94
C VAL A 486 -4.09 16.94 -57.74
N GLY A 487 -5.02 17.83 -57.41
CA GLY A 487 -6.04 17.63 -56.36
C GLY A 487 -5.54 17.68 -54.91
N SER A 488 -4.24 17.88 -54.70
CA SER A 488 -3.64 18.06 -53.36
C SER A 488 -2.37 18.91 -53.42
N ILE A 489 -2.00 19.54 -52.30
CA ILE A 489 -0.75 20.30 -52.14
C ILE A 489 -0.19 20.10 -50.73
N THR A 490 1.13 20.04 -50.60
CA THR A 490 1.81 19.94 -49.30
C THR A 490 2.24 21.32 -48.82
N LEU A 491 1.78 21.69 -47.62
CA LEU A 491 2.19 22.88 -46.89
C LEU A 491 3.34 22.50 -45.96
N GLU A 492 4.40 23.30 -45.93
CA GLU A 492 5.62 22.95 -45.19
C GLU A 492 6.16 24.14 -44.40
N THR A 493 6.74 23.84 -43.24
CA THR A 493 7.51 24.80 -42.44
C THR A 493 9.00 24.74 -42.77
N ARG A 494 9.74 25.78 -42.42
CA ARG A 494 11.18 25.92 -42.67
C ARG A 494 11.90 26.59 -41.51
N ASN A 495 13.21 26.31 -41.42
CA ASN A 495 14.17 26.92 -40.50
C ASN A 495 13.84 26.79 -38.98
N PRO A 496 13.32 25.64 -38.49
CA PRO A 496 13.08 25.52 -37.06
C PRO A 496 14.40 25.58 -36.28
N GLN A 497 14.46 26.43 -35.26
CA GLN A 497 15.63 26.55 -34.37
C GLN A 497 15.72 25.42 -33.32
N GLY A 498 14.77 24.48 -33.32
CA GLY A 498 14.72 23.35 -32.40
C GLY A 498 13.87 22.20 -32.93
N ASN A 499 13.70 21.17 -32.11
CA ASN A 499 12.81 20.06 -32.42
C ASN A 499 11.40 20.41 -31.95
N TYR A 500 10.52 20.80 -32.88
CA TYR A 500 9.16 21.21 -32.58
C TYR A 500 8.15 20.19 -33.09
N THR A 501 7.03 20.09 -32.39
CA THR A 501 5.80 19.53 -32.94
C THR A 501 4.91 20.65 -33.43
N TYR A 502 4.00 20.39 -34.35
CA TYR A 502 3.19 21.44 -34.98
C TYR A 502 1.70 21.21 -34.74
N ILE A 503 0.93 22.30 -34.67
CA ILE A 503 -0.53 22.26 -34.71
C ILE A 503 -0.93 22.97 -35.98
N TRP A 504 -1.57 22.23 -36.87
CA TRP A 504 -2.18 22.77 -38.07
C TRP A 504 -3.67 22.95 -37.86
N LYS A 505 -4.23 24.04 -38.35
CA LYS A 505 -5.68 24.26 -38.41
C LYS A 505 -6.06 25.03 -39.67
N ASN A 506 -7.32 24.96 -40.03
CA ASN A 506 -7.95 25.88 -40.98
C ASN A 506 -9.11 26.60 -40.26
N ASP A 507 -9.84 27.44 -40.99
CA ASP A 507 -10.98 28.20 -40.44
C ASP A 507 -12.10 27.33 -39.82
N SER A 508 -12.12 26.02 -40.11
CA SER A 508 -13.20 25.10 -39.71
C SER A 508 -12.79 24.00 -38.73
N SER A 509 -11.51 23.65 -38.66
CA SER A 509 -11.04 22.45 -37.96
C SER A 509 -9.53 22.49 -37.67
N THR A 510 -9.13 21.78 -36.62
CA THR A 510 -7.73 21.47 -36.30
C THR A 510 -7.38 20.09 -36.86
N PHE A 511 -6.22 19.97 -37.47
CA PHE A 511 -5.68 18.73 -37.99
C PHE A 511 -5.06 17.91 -36.85
N THR A 512 -5.03 16.58 -37.01
CA THR A 512 -4.45 15.68 -36.00
C THR A 512 -2.96 15.45 -36.19
N GLU A 513 -2.47 15.71 -37.39
CA GLU A 513 -1.07 15.61 -37.78
C GLU A 513 -0.24 16.69 -37.10
N ASN A 514 0.90 16.30 -36.55
CA ASN A 514 1.80 17.18 -35.80
C ASN A 514 3.19 17.33 -36.43
N SER A 515 3.33 16.94 -37.69
CA SER A 515 4.54 17.05 -38.49
C SER A 515 4.79 18.47 -38.99
N ALA A 516 6.04 18.74 -39.37
CA ALA A 516 6.49 19.99 -39.98
C ALA A 516 5.83 20.31 -41.34
N SER A 517 5.03 19.39 -41.87
CA SER A 517 4.25 19.54 -43.09
C SER A 517 2.92 18.80 -43.01
N ILE A 518 1.95 19.24 -43.80
CA ILE A 518 0.65 18.58 -44.02
C ILE A 518 0.26 18.63 -45.49
N THR A 519 -0.54 17.67 -45.95
CA THR A 519 -1.13 17.69 -47.29
C THR A 519 -2.60 18.08 -47.21
N VAL A 520 -3.01 19.04 -48.04
CA VAL A 520 -4.37 19.59 -48.06
C VAL A 520 -4.99 19.46 -49.45
N THR A 521 -6.30 19.31 -49.51
CA THR A 521 -7.08 19.07 -50.76
C THR A 521 -8.14 20.13 -51.02
N SER A 522 -8.21 21.16 -50.19
CA SER A 522 -9.17 22.26 -50.30
C SER A 522 -8.48 23.62 -50.21
N GLU A 523 -9.05 24.60 -50.91
CA GLU A 523 -8.67 26.01 -50.77
C GLU A 523 -9.10 26.57 -49.42
N GLY A 524 -8.45 27.65 -48.98
CA GLY A 524 -8.75 28.32 -47.72
C GLY A 524 -7.50 28.83 -47.01
N ASN A 525 -7.73 29.43 -45.84
CA ASN A 525 -6.65 29.82 -44.95
C ASN A 525 -6.26 28.65 -44.05
N TYR A 526 -4.98 28.38 -44.01
CA TYR A 526 -4.36 27.42 -43.12
C TYR A 526 -3.44 28.16 -42.16
N TYR A 527 -3.32 27.60 -40.98
CA TYR A 527 -2.59 28.17 -39.89
C TYR A 527 -1.73 27.11 -39.22
N VAL A 528 -0.52 27.49 -38.84
CA VAL A 528 0.42 26.61 -38.16
C VAL A 528 1.05 27.31 -36.97
N SER A 529 1.09 26.60 -35.85
CA SER A 529 1.86 26.99 -34.65
C SER A 529 2.81 25.85 -34.30
N ALA A 530 4.01 26.18 -33.81
CA ALA A 530 4.99 25.22 -33.31
C ALA A 530 4.88 25.09 -31.78
N ILE A 531 5.12 23.89 -31.27
CA ILE A 531 5.19 23.57 -29.83
C ILE A 531 6.60 23.06 -29.50
N SER A 532 7.26 23.68 -28.52
CA SER A 532 8.54 23.21 -27.99
C SER A 532 8.39 21.90 -27.20
N GLU A 533 9.50 21.25 -26.88
CA GLU A 533 9.52 20.08 -25.98
C GLU A 533 8.95 20.42 -24.58
N ALA A 534 9.17 21.65 -24.12
CA ALA A 534 8.61 22.18 -22.87
C ALA A 534 7.11 22.57 -22.96
N GLY A 535 6.51 22.49 -24.15
CA GLY A 535 5.11 22.85 -24.37
C GLY A 535 4.85 24.32 -24.68
N CYS A 536 5.87 25.14 -24.96
CA CYS A 536 5.68 26.53 -25.38
C CYS A 536 5.13 26.58 -26.80
N ILE A 537 4.09 27.38 -27.01
CA ILE A 537 3.43 27.53 -28.31
C ILE A 537 3.87 28.86 -28.93
N SER A 538 4.28 28.82 -30.20
CA SER A 538 4.63 30.01 -30.98
C SER A 538 3.40 30.85 -31.35
N ASP A 539 3.65 32.05 -31.88
CA ASP A 539 2.65 32.74 -32.68
C ASP A 539 2.28 31.93 -33.94
N GLU A 540 1.08 32.18 -34.44
CA GLU A 540 0.51 31.47 -35.58
C GLU A 540 0.95 32.09 -36.92
N LYS A 541 1.37 31.25 -37.87
CA LYS A 541 1.69 31.65 -39.25
C LYS A 541 0.54 31.25 -40.18
N GLN A 542 0.14 32.16 -41.07
CA GLN A 542 -0.93 31.94 -42.05
C GLN A 542 -0.35 31.53 -43.42
N ILE A 543 -0.98 30.54 -44.05
CA ILE A 543 -0.73 30.11 -45.43
C ILE A 543 -2.06 30.15 -46.19
N VAL A 544 -2.07 30.74 -47.38
CA VAL A 544 -3.26 30.83 -48.23
C VAL A 544 -3.18 29.79 -49.34
N VAL A 545 -4.19 28.93 -49.45
CA VAL A 545 -4.32 27.97 -50.56
C VAL A 545 -5.45 28.41 -51.48
N THR A 546 -5.14 28.63 -52.75
CA THR A 546 -6.13 29.01 -53.77
C THR A 546 -6.16 27.97 -54.88
N LYS A 547 -7.35 27.60 -55.37
CA LYS A 547 -7.45 26.75 -56.56
C LYS A 547 -6.83 27.45 -57.76
N SER A 548 -6.08 26.68 -58.56
CA SER A 548 -5.59 27.11 -59.86
C SER A 548 -5.61 25.95 -60.87
N GLU A 549 -5.48 26.24 -62.15
CA GLU A 549 -5.40 25.25 -63.23
C GLU A 549 -4.56 25.75 -64.41
N ILE A 550 -4.07 24.82 -65.23
CA ILE A 550 -3.41 25.17 -66.49
C ILE A 550 -4.37 25.95 -67.41
N ALA A 551 -3.88 27.01 -68.03
CA ALA A 551 -4.68 27.83 -68.94
C ALA A 551 -5.25 27.00 -70.11
N THR A 552 -6.52 27.19 -70.41
CA THR A 552 -7.15 26.73 -71.65
C THR A 552 -7.26 27.90 -72.61
N ILE A 553 -6.50 27.85 -73.70
CA ILE A 553 -6.49 28.87 -74.74
C ILE A 553 -6.94 28.28 -76.07
N SER A 554 -7.87 28.97 -76.73
CA SER A 554 -8.40 28.58 -78.03
C SER A 554 -8.31 29.72 -79.04
N LYS A 555 -8.69 29.42 -80.27
CA LYS A 555 -8.76 30.42 -81.33
C LYS A 555 -9.72 31.57 -81.04
N ASP A 556 -10.76 31.34 -80.25
CA ASP A 556 -11.79 32.34 -79.97
C ASP A 556 -11.33 33.33 -78.89
N ASP A 557 -10.23 33.02 -78.20
CA ASP A 557 -9.68 33.85 -77.12
C ASP A 557 -8.64 34.86 -77.62
N VAL A 558 -8.18 34.71 -78.86
CA VAL A 558 -7.13 35.54 -79.45
C VAL A 558 -7.62 36.35 -80.65
N ILE A 559 -7.06 37.54 -80.82
CA ILE A 559 -7.20 38.35 -82.01
C ILE A 559 -5.83 38.48 -82.66
N ILE A 560 -5.70 37.94 -83.87
CA ILE A 560 -4.49 38.03 -84.69
C ILE A 560 -4.70 39.12 -85.73
N THR A 561 -3.74 40.04 -85.84
CA THR A 561 -3.69 41.08 -86.86
C THR A 561 -2.47 40.86 -87.73
N ASP A 562 -2.69 40.58 -89.02
CA ASP A 562 -1.67 40.29 -90.02
C ASP A 562 -1.73 41.28 -91.21
N ASP A 563 -0.73 41.21 -92.10
CA ASP A 563 -0.57 42.11 -93.26
C ASP A 563 -0.73 43.61 -92.92
N SER A 564 -0.25 44.02 -91.75
CA SER A 564 -0.40 45.35 -91.16
C SER A 564 0.96 46.04 -90.97
N THR A 565 0.97 47.36 -90.75
CA THR A 565 2.18 48.08 -90.29
C THR A 565 2.60 47.68 -88.88
N ASN A 566 1.69 47.07 -88.12
CA ASN A 566 1.94 46.50 -86.81
C ASN A 566 1.20 45.16 -86.71
N ASN A 567 1.90 44.08 -87.05
CA ASN A 567 1.37 42.73 -86.84
C ASN A 567 1.40 42.40 -85.35
N SER A 568 0.31 41.81 -84.86
CA SER A 568 0.13 41.61 -83.43
C SER A 568 -0.79 40.45 -83.10
N ILE A 569 -0.66 39.95 -81.87
CA ILE A 569 -1.64 39.09 -81.22
C ILE A 569 -2.10 39.73 -79.90
N GLN A 570 -3.40 39.64 -79.62
CA GLN A 570 -4.02 40.05 -78.36
C GLN A 570 -4.82 38.88 -77.80
N VAL A 571 -4.62 38.53 -76.53
CA VAL A 571 -5.61 37.69 -75.81
C VAL A 571 -6.78 38.59 -75.43
N ALA A 572 -7.89 38.47 -76.15
CA ALA A 572 -9.03 39.37 -76.06
C ALA A 572 -10.11 38.88 -75.07
N ASN A 573 -10.16 37.56 -74.82
CA ASN A 573 -10.99 36.96 -73.79
C ASN A 573 -10.08 36.38 -72.69
N PRO A 574 -10.01 37.00 -71.49
CA PRO A 574 -9.09 36.57 -70.44
C PRO A 574 -9.59 35.38 -69.62
N ASN A 575 -10.78 34.83 -69.91
CA ASN A 575 -11.29 33.67 -69.18
C ASN A 575 -10.61 32.37 -69.65
N LEU A 576 -9.34 32.23 -69.31
CA LEU A 576 -8.49 31.10 -69.69
C LEU A 576 -8.56 29.93 -68.69
N GLY A 577 -9.47 29.99 -67.71
CA GLY A 577 -9.57 29.02 -66.62
C GLY A 577 -9.53 29.69 -65.24
N ILE A 578 -9.46 28.85 -64.20
CA ILE A 578 -9.33 29.23 -62.80
C ILE A 578 -7.84 29.45 -62.50
N GLY A 579 -7.33 30.68 -62.64
CA GLY A 579 -5.92 30.98 -62.35
C GLY A 579 -5.52 32.43 -62.63
N ASP A 580 -4.30 32.80 -62.26
CA ASP A 580 -3.69 34.08 -62.63
C ASP A 580 -2.53 33.81 -63.61
N TYR A 581 -2.71 34.27 -64.84
CA TYR A 581 -1.87 33.90 -65.97
C TYR A 581 -0.97 35.03 -66.44
N GLU A 582 0.19 34.65 -66.95
CA GLU A 582 1.14 35.55 -67.61
C GLU A 582 1.58 34.98 -68.96
N PHE A 583 2.09 35.84 -69.84
CA PHE A 583 2.25 35.55 -71.26
C PHE A 583 3.69 35.78 -71.73
N ALA A 584 4.17 34.91 -72.62
CA ALA A 584 5.42 35.05 -73.36
C ALA A 584 5.22 34.68 -74.83
N ILE A 585 6.08 35.19 -75.72
CA ILE A 585 6.02 34.91 -77.17
C ILE A 585 7.31 34.21 -77.62
N ASP A 586 7.16 33.16 -78.42
CA ASP A 586 8.18 32.35 -79.12
C ASP A 586 9.24 31.64 -78.26
N ASN A 587 9.30 31.92 -76.96
CA ASN A 587 10.23 31.30 -76.02
C ASN A 587 9.50 30.87 -74.75
N GLU A 588 9.34 29.56 -74.56
CA GLU A 588 8.69 28.94 -73.39
C GLU A 588 9.38 29.31 -72.07
N PHE A 589 10.69 29.52 -72.10
CA PHE A 589 11.50 29.92 -70.93
C PHE A 589 11.87 31.41 -70.98
N GLY A 590 11.17 32.19 -71.81
CA GLY A 590 11.37 33.62 -71.96
C GLY A 590 10.86 34.44 -70.79
N ASN A 591 10.86 35.77 -70.97
CA ASN A 591 10.31 36.68 -69.99
C ASN A 591 8.78 36.71 -70.11
N TYR A 592 8.10 36.17 -69.10
CA TYR A 592 6.65 36.28 -68.98
C TYR A 592 6.27 37.66 -68.45
N THR A 593 5.15 38.17 -68.94
CA THR A 593 4.59 39.45 -68.49
C THR A 593 3.08 39.31 -68.28
N GLY A 594 2.49 40.09 -67.38
CA GLY A 594 1.03 40.15 -67.23
C GLY A 594 0.31 40.83 -68.41
N GLY A 595 1.04 41.33 -69.41
CA GLY A 595 0.48 41.95 -70.59
C GLY A 595 0.10 40.91 -71.64
N SER A 596 -1.12 41.00 -72.17
CA SER A 596 -1.65 40.06 -73.17
C SER A 596 -1.55 40.54 -74.62
N PHE A 597 -0.79 41.62 -74.89
CA PHE A 597 -0.62 42.22 -76.21
C PHE A 597 0.83 42.13 -76.69
N PHE A 598 1.06 41.46 -77.82
CA PHE A 598 2.37 41.38 -78.47
C PHE A 598 2.30 42.01 -79.85
N LYS A 599 3.27 42.88 -80.17
CA LYS A 599 3.28 43.74 -81.35
C LYS A 599 4.59 43.62 -82.13
N ASN A 600 4.63 44.15 -83.36
CA ASN A 600 5.77 44.09 -84.27
C ASN A 600 6.22 42.66 -84.60
N LEU A 601 5.27 41.73 -84.73
CA LEU A 601 5.57 40.34 -85.06
C LEU A 601 6.00 40.20 -86.53
N SER A 602 7.06 39.44 -86.77
CA SER A 602 7.52 39.12 -88.12
C SER A 602 6.53 38.19 -88.84
N PRO A 603 6.48 38.18 -90.18
CA PRO A 603 5.78 37.11 -90.90
C PRO A 603 6.39 35.75 -90.57
N GLY A 604 5.57 34.76 -90.18
CA GLY A 604 6.06 33.48 -89.66
C GLY A 604 5.09 32.80 -88.72
N ILE A 605 5.40 31.56 -88.34
CA ILE A 605 4.72 30.87 -87.23
C ILE A 605 5.31 31.38 -85.92
N HIS A 606 4.41 31.74 -85.02
CA HIS A 606 4.70 32.20 -83.66
C HIS A 606 3.99 31.29 -82.66
N THR A 607 4.51 31.24 -81.43
CA THR A 607 3.88 30.50 -80.32
C THR A 607 3.68 31.42 -79.14
N LEU A 608 2.42 31.61 -78.74
CA LEU A 608 2.05 32.28 -77.50
C LEU A 608 2.10 31.25 -76.36
N PHE A 609 2.87 31.52 -75.32
CA PHE A 609 2.92 30.72 -74.10
C PHE A 609 2.13 31.43 -73.00
N VAL A 610 1.30 30.67 -72.28
CA VAL A 610 0.47 31.13 -71.17
C VAL A 610 0.82 30.32 -69.93
N ARG A 611 1.44 30.95 -68.93
CA ARG A 611 1.88 30.29 -67.70
C ARG A 611 0.99 30.69 -66.52
N ASP A 612 0.59 29.71 -65.72
CA ASP A 612 -0.02 29.95 -64.42
C ASP A 612 1.04 30.40 -63.40
N LYS A 613 0.79 31.50 -62.70
CA LYS A 613 1.75 32.08 -61.73
C LYS A 613 1.93 31.23 -60.47
N LEU A 614 0.96 30.37 -60.14
CA LEU A 614 1.04 29.46 -59.01
C LEU A 614 1.65 28.10 -59.38
N GLY A 615 2.09 27.94 -60.63
CA GLY A 615 2.90 26.79 -61.08
C GLY A 615 2.11 25.61 -61.62
N CYS A 616 0.80 25.75 -61.91
CA CYS A 616 -0.02 24.63 -62.41
C CYS A 616 0.26 24.24 -63.87
N GLY A 617 1.11 24.98 -64.58
CA GLY A 617 1.61 24.58 -65.89
C GLY A 617 1.70 25.72 -66.89
N VAL A 618 2.11 25.37 -68.12
CA VAL A 618 2.24 26.28 -69.25
C VAL A 618 1.44 25.73 -70.42
N ALA A 619 0.46 26.50 -70.89
CA ALA A 619 -0.25 26.24 -72.13
C ALA A 619 0.43 26.96 -73.30
N SER A 620 0.24 26.46 -74.52
CA SER A 620 0.76 27.09 -75.73
C SER A 620 -0.30 27.19 -76.82
N PHE A 621 -0.23 28.28 -77.59
CA PHE A 621 -1.10 28.55 -78.73
C PHE A 621 -0.25 28.98 -79.92
N GLN A 622 -0.18 28.14 -80.94
CA GLN A 622 0.55 28.45 -82.17
C GLN A 622 -0.34 29.25 -83.13
N PHE A 623 0.22 30.27 -83.77
CA PHE A 623 -0.45 31.08 -84.78
C PHE A 623 0.53 31.50 -85.87
N SER A 624 0.02 31.99 -86.99
CA SER A 624 0.86 32.46 -88.09
C SER A 624 0.50 33.90 -88.43
N ILE A 625 1.53 34.74 -88.60
CA ILE A 625 1.41 36.08 -89.17
C ILE A 625 1.64 35.97 -90.66
N LEU A 626 0.58 36.16 -91.44
CA LEU A 626 0.66 36.15 -92.89
C LEU A 626 0.98 37.54 -93.43
N ALA A 627 1.83 37.59 -94.46
CA ALA A 627 2.06 38.80 -95.23
C ALA A 627 1.96 38.50 -96.72
N TYR A 628 1.25 39.36 -97.45
CA TYR A 628 0.95 39.16 -98.86
C TYR A 628 1.83 40.11 -99.70
N PRO A 629 2.86 39.61 -100.40
CA PRO A 629 3.74 40.48 -101.19
C PRO A 629 2.95 41.27 -102.23
N LYS A 630 3.14 42.60 -102.23
CA LYS A 630 2.44 43.52 -103.16
C LYS A 630 2.97 43.44 -104.60
N PHE A 631 4.17 42.88 -104.78
CA PHE A 631 4.76 42.64 -106.09
C PHE A 631 5.79 41.51 -106.00
N PHE A 632 6.20 41.00 -107.17
CA PHE A 632 7.35 40.10 -107.32
C PHE A 632 8.01 40.28 -108.70
N THR A 633 9.28 39.91 -108.82
CA THR A 633 10.15 40.15 -109.98
C THR A 633 10.86 38.88 -110.42
N PRO A 634 10.20 37.97 -111.18
CA PRO A 634 10.79 36.70 -111.61
C PRO A 634 11.87 36.89 -112.69
N ASN A 635 13.08 37.24 -112.26
CA ASN A 635 14.25 37.54 -113.08
C ASN A 635 15.41 36.55 -112.87
N GLY A 636 15.31 35.66 -111.87
CA GLY A 636 16.29 34.63 -111.54
C GLY A 636 17.47 35.12 -110.70
N ASP A 637 17.35 36.24 -109.99
CA ASP A 637 18.40 36.77 -109.11
C ASP A 637 18.34 36.24 -107.67
N GLY A 638 17.33 35.41 -107.36
CA GLY A 638 17.08 34.84 -106.04
C GLY A 638 16.18 35.70 -105.14
N GLU A 639 15.84 36.92 -105.54
CA GLU A 639 15.06 37.89 -104.76
C GLU A 639 13.69 38.15 -105.41
N ASN A 640 12.61 37.89 -104.68
CA ASN A 640 11.23 38.05 -105.16
C ASN A 640 10.93 37.31 -106.49
N ASP A 641 11.61 36.19 -106.73
CA ASP A 641 11.44 35.41 -107.97
C ASP A 641 10.11 34.64 -108.02
N PHE A 642 9.51 34.38 -106.86
CA PHE A 642 8.25 33.69 -106.72
C PHE A 642 7.29 34.54 -105.89
N TRP A 643 6.04 34.58 -106.32
CA TRP A 643 4.96 35.08 -105.48
C TRP A 643 4.46 33.95 -104.58
N THR A 644 4.68 34.11 -103.29
CA THR A 644 4.18 33.22 -102.23
C THR A 644 3.71 34.07 -101.04
N ILE A 645 3.03 33.45 -100.08
CA ILE A 645 2.57 34.13 -98.86
C ILE A 645 3.65 33.95 -97.80
N ASN A 646 4.19 35.05 -97.28
CA ASN A 646 5.16 34.96 -96.19
C ASN A 646 4.46 34.53 -94.90
N GLY A 647 5.07 33.63 -94.15
CA GLY A 647 4.47 33.02 -92.95
C GLY A 647 3.53 31.84 -93.22
N PHE A 648 3.29 31.50 -94.49
CA PHE A 648 2.58 30.27 -94.86
C PHE A 648 3.49 29.05 -94.71
N ASP A 649 2.98 28.02 -94.05
CA ASP A 649 3.62 26.71 -93.91
C ASP A 649 2.56 25.62 -94.10
N ALA A 650 2.78 24.72 -95.05
CA ALA A 650 1.85 23.64 -95.36
C ALA A 650 1.62 22.66 -94.20
N SER A 651 2.57 22.55 -93.26
CA SER A 651 2.42 21.72 -92.07
C SER A 651 1.54 22.36 -90.99
N PHE A 652 1.43 23.69 -90.98
CA PHE A 652 0.59 24.45 -90.04
C PHE A 652 -0.86 24.62 -90.52
N TYR A 653 -1.11 24.56 -91.83
CA TYR A 653 -2.45 24.71 -92.40
C TYR A 653 -3.03 23.36 -92.85
N LYS A 654 -4.07 22.88 -92.15
CA LYS A 654 -4.79 21.63 -92.45
C LYS A 654 -5.53 21.69 -93.80
N MET A 655 -5.96 22.89 -94.21
CA MET A 655 -6.49 23.14 -95.55
C MET A 655 -5.83 24.39 -96.12
N SER A 656 -5.37 24.31 -97.37
CA SER A 656 -4.81 25.45 -98.07
C SER A 656 -5.27 25.47 -99.53
N GLN A 657 -6.02 26.50 -99.89
CA GLN A 657 -6.33 26.82 -101.28
C GLN A 657 -5.85 28.24 -101.57
N ILE A 658 -4.74 28.36 -102.31
CA ILE A 658 -4.15 29.63 -102.70
C ILE A 658 -4.26 29.73 -104.22
N SER A 659 -5.16 30.60 -104.69
CA SER A 659 -5.50 30.74 -106.11
C SER A 659 -5.14 32.12 -106.63
N ILE A 660 -4.55 32.17 -107.82
CA ILE A 660 -4.12 33.39 -108.52
C ILE A 660 -4.92 33.53 -109.81
N PHE A 661 -5.41 34.74 -110.07
CA PHE A 661 -6.30 35.09 -111.15
C PHE A 661 -5.76 36.27 -111.98
N ASP A 662 -6.13 36.31 -113.26
CA ASP A 662 -5.91 37.49 -114.10
C ASP A 662 -6.95 38.60 -113.85
N ARG A 663 -6.80 39.72 -114.56
CA ARG A 663 -7.70 40.88 -114.50
C ARG A 663 -9.15 40.63 -114.92
N PHE A 664 -9.45 39.47 -115.50
CA PHE A 664 -10.79 39.07 -115.91
C PHE A 664 -11.38 38.01 -114.97
N GLY A 665 -10.68 37.64 -113.90
CA GLY A 665 -11.10 36.63 -112.94
C GLY A 665 -10.85 35.20 -113.40
N LYS A 666 -10.05 34.98 -114.46
CA LYS A 666 -9.67 33.63 -114.90
C LYS A 666 -8.61 33.06 -113.97
N LEU A 667 -8.81 31.84 -113.48
CA LEU A 667 -7.79 31.12 -112.68
C LEU A 667 -6.55 30.86 -113.55
N ILE A 668 -5.42 31.38 -113.09
CA ILE A 668 -4.12 31.28 -113.76
C ILE A 668 -3.26 30.24 -113.07
N TYR A 669 -3.18 30.28 -111.74
CA TYR A 669 -2.31 29.37 -111.01
C TYR A 669 -2.92 29.02 -109.67
N GLN A 670 -2.72 27.80 -109.22
CA GLN A 670 -3.01 27.38 -107.85
C GLN A 670 -1.69 26.94 -107.24
N ILE A 671 -1.31 27.58 -106.14
CA ILE A 671 -0.05 27.27 -105.46
C ILE A 671 -0.22 25.91 -104.79
N GLU A 672 0.68 24.99 -105.13
CA GLU A 672 0.78 23.71 -104.44
C GLU A 672 1.42 23.93 -103.06
N PRO A 673 0.94 23.26 -101.99
CA PRO A 673 1.34 23.56 -100.61
C PRO A 673 2.85 23.54 -100.36
N ASN A 674 3.59 22.66 -101.03
CA ASN A 674 5.04 22.50 -100.87
C ASN A 674 5.86 23.16 -102.00
N SER A 675 5.25 24.05 -102.79
CA SER A 675 5.97 24.76 -103.87
C SER A 675 6.62 26.05 -103.37
N GLN A 676 7.60 26.55 -104.11
CA GLN A 676 8.25 27.84 -103.83
C GLN A 676 7.33 29.05 -104.13
N GLY A 677 6.12 28.82 -104.64
CA GLY A 677 5.18 29.83 -105.09
C GLY A 677 5.11 29.95 -106.61
N TRP A 678 4.50 31.02 -107.10
CA TRP A 678 4.26 31.23 -108.53
C TRP A 678 5.35 32.10 -109.15
N ASN A 679 6.01 31.61 -110.20
CA ASN A 679 7.10 32.31 -110.91
C ASN A 679 6.63 33.24 -112.05
N GLY A 680 5.32 33.46 -112.20
CA GLY A 680 4.78 34.34 -113.25
C GLY A 680 4.62 33.69 -114.63
N ASP A 681 4.73 32.36 -114.71
CA ASP A 681 4.51 31.60 -115.94
C ASP A 681 3.15 30.90 -115.93
N TYR A 682 2.55 30.78 -117.12
CA TYR A 682 1.30 30.04 -117.32
C TYR A 682 1.38 29.23 -118.61
N GLN A 683 1.19 27.91 -118.52
CA GLN A 683 1.26 26.98 -119.65
C GLN A 683 2.56 27.14 -120.49
N GLY A 684 3.70 27.33 -119.81
CA GLY A 684 5.01 27.49 -120.44
C GLY A 684 5.27 28.87 -121.07
N LYS A 685 4.38 29.85 -120.87
CA LYS A 685 4.57 31.23 -121.35
C LYS A 685 4.75 32.20 -120.18
N LYS A 686 5.71 33.10 -120.34
CA LYS A 686 5.89 34.27 -119.48
C LYS A 686 4.70 35.22 -119.63
N LEU A 687 3.92 35.39 -118.56
CA LEU A 687 2.85 36.39 -118.50
C LEU A 687 3.36 37.86 -118.44
N PRO A 688 2.59 38.85 -118.94
CA PRO A 688 3.04 40.24 -118.99
C PRO A 688 3.10 40.90 -117.60
N SER A 689 3.94 41.93 -117.45
CA SER A 689 3.92 42.82 -116.28
C SER A 689 2.55 43.42 -116.10
N ASN A 690 1.82 43.02 -115.06
CA ASN A 690 0.44 43.42 -114.82
C ASN A 690 0.05 43.19 -113.35
N SER A 691 -1.14 43.64 -112.97
CA SER A 691 -1.78 43.26 -111.72
C SER A 691 -2.45 41.89 -111.84
N TYR A 692 -2.30 41.10 -110.79
CA TYR A 692 -2.92 39.80 -110.58
C TYR A 692 -3.66 39.82 -109.25
N TRP A 693 -4.69 38.99 -109.13
CA TRP A 693 -5.50 38.88 -107.92
C TRP A 693 -5.26 37.53 -107.28
N PHE A 694 -5.24 37.49 -105.96
CA PHE A 694 -5.24 36.25 -105.22
C PHE A 694 -6.51 36.09 -104.40
N ARG A 695 -6.90 34.84 -104.19
CA ARG A 695 -7.84 34.44 -103.14
C ARG A 695 -7.19 33.30 -102.36
N VAL A 696 -7.17 33.45 -101.04
CA VAL A 696 -6.67 32.43 -100.12
C VAL A 696 -7.81 31.99 -99.24
N LEU A 697 -7.95 30.68 -99.12
CA LEU A 697 -8.79 30.02 -98.14
C LEU A 697 -7.89 29.04 -97.39
N LEU A 698 -7.52 29.42 -96.18
CA LEU A 698 -6.64 28.65 -95.31
C LEU A 698 -7.42 28.20 -94.07
N THR A 699 -7.13 27.03 -93.54
CA THR A 699 -7.58 26.62 -92.21
C THR A 699 -6.40 26.07 -91.43
N ASP A 700 -6.05 26.74 -90.33
CA ASP A 700 -4.87 26.40 -89.52
C ASP A 700 -5.09 25.12 -88.67
N ILE A 701 -4.06 24.70 -87.92
CA ILE A 701 -4.16 23.57 -86.99
C ILE A 701 -5.20 23.79 -85.88
N ASN A 702 -5.52 25.03 -85.53
CA ASN A 702 -6.52 25.41 -84.52
C ASN A 702 -7.95 25.48 -85.08
N GLY A 703 -8.13 25.27 -86.38
CA GLY A 703 -9.44 25.38 -87.04
C GLY A 703 -9.88 26.83 -87.30
N ASN A 704 -8.96 27.79 -87.31
CA ASN A 704 -9.21 29.14 -87.81
C ASN A 704 -9.23 29.15 -89.32
N THR A 705 -10.35 29.55 -89.90
CA THR A 705 -10.46 29.75 -91.34
C THR A 705 -10.12 31.19 -91.69
N ILE A 706 -9.09 31.37 -92.51
CA ILE A 706 -8.68 32.66 -93.07
C ILE A 706 -9.15 32.71 -94.52
N GLU A 707 -10.05 33.64 -94.83
CA GLU A 707 -10.39 33.99 -96.20
C GLU A 707 -9.90 35.41 -96.50
N LYS A 708 -8.97 35.54 -97.44
CA LYS A 708 -8.43 36.83 -97.85
C LYS A 708 -8.34 36.90 -99.37
N SER A 709 -8.63 38.07 -99.91
CA SER A 709 -8.39 38.37 -101.32
C SER A 709 -7.70 39.71 -101.44
N GLY A 710 -6.83 39.82 -102.45
CA GLY A 710 -6.09 41.04 -102.72
C GLY A 710 -5.51 41.03 -104.12
N ASN A 711 -4.71 42.04 -104.44
CA ASN A 711 -3.99 42.13 -105.70
C ASN A 711 -2.51 42.40 -105.47
N PHE A 712 -1.69 41.94 -106.41
CA PHE A 712 -0.24 42.16 -106.44
C PHE A 712 0.21 42.39 -107.88
N SER A 713 1.42 42.93 -108.05
CA SER A 713 1.98 43.22 -109.37
C SER A 713 3.09 42.24 -109.74
N LEU A 714 2.96 41.59 -110.90
CA LEU A 714 4.09 40.93 -111.57
C LEU A 714 4.88 42.03 -112.29
N ILE A 715 6.17 42.17 -111.97
CA ILE A 715 7.03 43.19 -112.59
C ILE A 715 8.16 42.48 -113.35
N ARG A 716 8.13 42.60 -114.68
CA ARG A 716 9.22 42.21 -115.58
C ARG A 716 9.77 43.46 -116.26
N LYS A 717 11.10 43.55 -116.30
CA LYS A 717 11.83 44.57 -117.06
C LYS A 717 12.06 44.11 -118.49
#